data_AF-A0A949W2M6-F1
#
_entry.id   AF-A0A949W2M6-F1
#
_cell.length_a   1.000
_cell.length_b   1.000
_cell.length_c   1.000
_cell.angle_alpha   90.00
_cell.angle_beta   90.00
_cell.angle_gamma   90.00
#
_symmetry.space_group_name_H-M   'P 1'
#
loop_
_entity.id
_entity.type
_entity.pdbx_description
1 polymer ?
#
loop_
_entity_poly.entity_id
_entity_poly.type
_entity_poly.pdbx_seq_one_letter_code
_entity_poly.pdbx_strand_id
1 'polypeptide(L)'
;MKPWQKYLVVTLFALAAISRFWGLGGKAFHHDESIHCYYSYELATEGRFKGANNNDVTFGYSPVYHGPFLYHFSALILFLFGDSDFTARVPFALMGMLLLFLVWETRKLVGVPMAIGMLAAATLSPIVNYYSRFAREDVNIGTAFFAVPVFGALFLKEKKTSYLLLSVLSLIIAYSMKESSYIYGFGVGAFVVVWGLARILRYGKQEFRSWFGDSYPFVVLLSLYAFFSFFVFVFVAVDYRVDPKQHGFVTGLLDIARHAFSFEKLELSGPALAEKIKNQMRFYTDPSRTFAKYSYYFIAFLISGCFLAGLEFFRYRFSRPTGETILNPKKKETPPEKEAPSSSGLPDGAIPLLICGVIWLSMMLCLATLKIVPFVFALILWICFEMVRRSHLQSGFENPKAPGLIRLVAPWVTIFGSLGIVFLVYVFLFSQMFADPAGLKRGIYDYIEYWFGHQLGEYRIFGPFWFYIARLIIYEFAFLLIATFGVLAALVLLIIKRFGAVPAAASRFEFPGPFSPFFIFLIWMAIFNTIIYGFLHEKAPWLAFHQAIPWSLVAGGILAWGFSIWQNRWFRLAVITLTAPLLLLTLKVHIQVNHIWPDNTAELVSQQQADRDIRDMVKLVERLAEETGLYEELPIATEDEVEWPFPWYFRHYTKYRVKTADPNAIVQFGDDTTFTEMRAKLGDKFYYRKYLHRGAWIENSMDVNDLPGGKDFWANVKAYLNNTPFKGKPFRLLFWNYFFHRQRWSDINPKWGYVYIRKEPLPTLEPLQSPPGSMDPPRRLAPEVRLQSPVGSAERFNLPRGMRFDPEGNLHVVDSLNGRVMVLNATGSLIRMYGSPGSGPGQLRVDGAFGPSSVAFDNQLNAYVADTWNHRIVKFDRNGQYLLSWGSGGEGTRTTTKFFGPRGVEVGPDGKVYVADTGDCEIEVFEQDGTKASQFGSRGMRRGELDEPVGLKFGPDGNLYVCDTGNQRVQVFTPQGVARNSWLVPGWDTDKVGMEPSIDFLPGGKVLLSLSRKNMVRVYTPQGESARNFEIGGQKSEPMGVAVARDGKVWLSDRSTNSLMKVAIPEN
;
A
#
# COMPACT_ATOMS: atom_id res chain seq x y z
N MET A 1 10.56 33.38 14.10
CA MET A 1 10.48 32.01 14.67
C MET A 1 11.31 31.94 15.94
N LYS A 2 10.79 31.32 16.99
CA LYS A 2 11.56 31.07 18.23
C LYS A 2 12.60 29.97 17.99
N PRO A 3 13.73 29.92 18.72
CA PRO A 3 14.77 28.89 18.53
C PRO A 3 14.24 27.46 18.59
N TRP A 4 13.43 27.13 19.61
CA TRP A 4 12.82 25.80 19.76
C TRP A 4 11.93 25.38 18.58
N GLN A 5 11.28 26.34 17.91
CA GLN A 5 10.46 26.06 16.72
C GLN A 5 11.32 25.62 15.53
N LYS A 6 12.53 26.16 15.41
CA LYS A 6 13.48 25.75 14.36
C LYS A 6 13.93 24.31 14.58
N TYR A 7 14.35 23.99 15.81
CA TYR A 7 14.75 22.62 16.16
C TYR A 7 13.62 21.63 15.93
N LEU A 8 12.40 21.95 16.37
CA LEU A 8 11.24 21.08 16.16
C LEU A 8 10.95 20.81 14.68
N VAL A 9 11.03 21.83 13.82
CA VAL A 9 10.82 21.65 12.37
C VAL A 9 11.90 20.75 11.77
N VAL A 10 13.18 20.96 12.13
CA VAL A 10 14.28 20.10 11.68
C VAL A 10 14.06 18.66 12.14
N THR A 11 13.68 18.46 13.41
CA THR A 11 13.36 17.14 13.95
C THR A 11 12.20 16.49 13.21
N LEU A 12 11.13 17.23 12.90
CA LEU A 12 9.99 16.70 12.14
C LEU A 12 10.39 16.27 10.73
N PHE A 13 11.21 17.05 10.01
CA PHE A 13 11.72 16.64 8.71
C PHE A 13 12.66 15.43 8.79
N ALA A 14 13.50 15.34 9.82
CA ALA A 14 14.34 14.17 10.06
C ALA A 14 13.50 12.92 10.33
N LEU A 15 12.50 13.02 11.22
CA LEU A 15 11.57 11.92 11.50
C LEU A 15 10.76 11.52 10.27
N ALA A 16 10.33 12.48 9.45
CA ALA A 16 9.62 12.21 8.21
C ALA A 16 10.49 11.52 7.16
N ALA A 17 11.77 11.90 7.06
CA ALA A 17 12.72 11.22 6.17
C ALA A 17 12.96 9.79 6.66
N ILE A 18 13.17 9.60 7.97
CA ILE A 18 13.29 8.27 8.56
C ILE A 18 12.02 7.44 8.29
N SER A 19 10.83 8.00 8.51
CA SER A 19 9.57 7.25 8.33
C SER A 19 9.30 6.82 6.89
N ARG A 20 9.79 7.59 5.90
CA ARG A 20 9.58 7.36 4.46
C ARG A 20 10.66 6.52 3.82
N PHE A 21 11.92 6.65 4.24
CA PHE A 21 13.04 5.94 3.63
C PHE A 21 13.47 4.67 4.39
N TRP A 22 13.17 4.54 5.70
CA TRP A 22 13.52 3.32 6.43
C TRP A 22 12.75 2.12 5.88
N GLY A 23 13.47 1.10 5.41
CA GLY A 23 12.89 -0.20 5.09
C GLY A 23 12.01 -0.14 3.85
N LEU A 24 12.28 0.81 2.96
CA LEU A 24 11.50 1.06 1.75
C LEU A 24 11.50 -0.16 0.79
N GLY A 25 12.60 -0.92 0.76
CA GLY A 25 12.71 -2.20 0.05
C GLY A 25 12.31 -3.42 0.88
N GLY A 26 11.68 -3.26 2.05
CA GLY A 26 11.34 -4.37 2.96
C GLY A 26 9.98 -5.03 2.67
N LYS A 27 9.12 -4.38 1.88
CA LYS A 27 7.73 -4.79 1.62
C LYS A 27 7.59 -5.50 0.27
N ALA A 28 6.82 -6.59 0.23
CA ALA A 28 6.42 -7.22 -1.02
C ALA A 28 5.69 -6.23 -1.95
N PHE A 29 6.06 -6.19 -3.23
CA PHE A 29 5.36 -5.43 -4.26
C PHE A 29 3.91 -5.87 -4.40
N HIS A 30 2.99 -4.92 -4.28
CA HIS A 30 1.61 -5.12 -4.64
C HIS A 30 1.46 -5.26 -6.17
N HIS A 31 0.34 -5.83 -6.62
CA HIS A 31 -0.06 -5.92 -8.04
C HIS A 31 0.29 -4.63 -8.83
N ASP A 32 -0.35 -3.51 -8.47
CA ASP A 32 -0.12 -2.22 -9.15
C ASP A 32 1.30 -1.64 -8.99
N GLU A 33 1.98 -1.88 -7.85
CA GLU A 33 3.37 -1.43 -7.70
C GLU A 33 4.28 -2.16 -8.70
N SER A 34 4.10 -3.47 -8.84
CA SER A 34 4.90 -4.30 -9.75
C SER A 34 4.71 -3.86 -11.19
N ILE A 35 3.46 -3.55 -11.58
CA ILE A 35 3.14 -3.03 -12.90
C ILE A 35 3.87 -1.72 -13.18
N HIS A 36 3.70 -0.72 -12.32
CA HIS A 36 4.29 0.60 -12.52
C HIS A 36 5.82 0.53 -12.59
N CYS A 37 6.43 -0.23 -11.68
CA CYS A 37 7.88 -0.33 -11.61
C CYS A 37 8.46 -1.15 -12.77
N TYR A 38 7.80 -2.23 -13.19
CA TYR A 38 8.24 -3.05 -14.32
C TYR A 38 8.28 -2.24 -15.63
N TYR A 39 7.19 -1.55 -15.98
CA TYR A 39 7.19 -0.74 -17.20
C TYR A 39 8.10 0.49 -17.09
N SER A 40 8.29 1.04 -15.89
CA SER A 40 9.30 2.11 -15.69
C SER A 40 10.72 1.59 -15.89
N TYR A 41 10.99 0.34 -15.52
CA TYR A 41 12.26 -0.33 -15.78
C TYR A 41 12.49 -0.60 -17.27
N GLU A 42 11.48 -1.10 -17.99
CA GLU A 42 11.55 -1.25 -19.45
C GLU A 42 11.82 0.10 -20.13
N LEU A 43 11.14 1.17 -19.70
CA LEU A 43 11.40 2.51 -20.22
C LEU A 43 12.84 2.98 -19.94
N ALA A 44 13.37 2.70 -18.74
CA ALA A 44 14.73 3.09 -18.35
C ALA A 44 15.83 2.33 -19.11
N THR A 45 15.56 1.08 -19.49
CA THR A 45 16.55 0.17 -20.10
C THR A 45 16.45 0.12 -21.63
N GLU A 46 15.23 0.11 -22.18
CA GLU A 46 14.98 -0.02 -23.62
C GLU A 46 14.65 1.31 -24.31
N GLY A 47 14.40 2.38 -23.54
CA GLY A 47 14.04 3.70 -24.06
C GLY A 47 12.65 3.77 -24.70
N ARG A 48 11.82 2.72 -24.56
CA ARG A 48 10.46 2.64 -25.12
C ARG A 48 9.55 1.74 -24.29
N PHE A 49 8.24 1.96 -24.38
CA PHE A 49 7.23 1.06 -23.80
C PHE A 49 6.96 -0.13 -24.71
N LYS A 50 6.96 -1.35 -24.17
CA LYS A 50 6.29 -2.51 -24.78
C LYS A 50 4.84 -2.50 -24.30
N GLY A 51 3.89 -2.31 -25.21
CA GLY A 51 2.47 -2.39 -24.87
C GLY A 51 2.11 -3.79 -24.36
N ALA A 52 1.02 -3.91 -23.60
CA ALA A 52 0.55 -5.16 -23.00
C ALA A 52 0.36 -6.35 -23.99
N ASN A 53 0.31 -6.09 -25.30
CA ASN A 53 0.11 -7.10 -26.35
C ASN A 53 1.37 -7.43 -27.17
N ASN A 54 2.57 -6.99 -26.75
CA ASN A 54 3.89 -7.33 -27.31
C ASN A 54 4.12 -7.17 -28.83
N ASN A 55 3.15 -6.71 -29.61
CA ASN A 55 3.25 -6.69 -31.09
C ASN A 55 3.09 -5.31 -31.75
N ASP A 56 2.80 -4.23 -31.02
CA ASP A 56 2.78 -2.89 -31.61
C ASP A 56 3.44 -1.85 -30.70
N VAL A 57 4.42 -1.16 -31.29
CA VAL A 57 5.09 0.00 -30.73
C VAL A 57 4.11 1.15 -30.76
N THR A 58 3.58 1.59 -29.61
CA THR A 58 3.20 2.98 -29.31
C THR A 58 2.46 3.08 -27.96
N PHE A 59 2.59 4.22 -27.28
CA PHE A 59 1.82 4.58 -26.09
C PHE A 59 0.35 4.78 -26.49
N GLY A 60 -0.45 3.71 -26.40
CA GLY A 60 -1.90 3.81 -26.25
C GLY A 60 -2.22 3.97 -24.78
N TYR A 61 -3.06 4.94 -24.42
CA TYR A 61 -3.54 5.03 -23.05
C TYR A 61 -4.22 3.70 -22.71
N SER A 62 -3.72 3.05 -21.67
CA SER A 62 -4.34 1.86 -21.07
C SER A 62 -4.68 2.19 -19.62
N PRO A 63 -5.76 1.62 -19.05
CA PRO A 63 -6.02 1.56 -17.61
C PRO A 63 -4.76 1.45 -16.72
N VAL A 64 -3.79 0.70 -17.22
CA VAL A 64 -2.51 0.38 -16.57
C VAL A 64 -1.56 1.59 -16.47
N TYR A 65 -1.58 2.51 -17.44
CA TYR A 65 -0.52 3.51 -17.58
C TYR A 65 -0.77 4.84 -16.86
N HIS A 66 -1.86 5.03 -16.11
CA HIS A 66 -2.12 6.12 -15.13
C HIS A 66 -1.46 7.52 -15.31
N GLY A 67 -1.12 7.95 -16.53
CA GLY A 67 -0.32 9.15 -16.85
C GLY A 67 1.17 8.90 -17.14
N PRO A 68 1.80 9.63 -18.10
CA PRO A 68 3.22 9.45 -18.40
C PRO A 68 4.18 9.88 -17.27
N PHE A 69 3.77 10.78 -16.37
CA PHE A 69 4.69 11.36 -15.38
C PHE A 69 5.34 10.33 -14.44
N LEU A 70 4.56 9.41 -13.86
CA LEU A 70 5.07 8.38 -12.95
C LEU A 70 6.12 7.51 -13.58
N TYR A 71 5.89 7.09 -14.81
CA TYR A 71 6.80 6.19 -15.51
C TYR A 71 8.11 6.88 -15.84
N HIS A 72 8.07 8.11 -16.37
CA HIS A 72 9.30 8.87 -16.63
C HIS A 72 10.06 9.21 -15.33
N PHE A 73 9.35 9.59 -14.27
CA PHE A 73 10.00 9.94 -13.02
C PHE A 73 10.63 8.72 -12.34
N SER A 74 9.94 7.59 -12.36
CA SER A 74 10.47 6.32 -11.84
C SER A 74 11.61 5.79 -12.70
N ALA A 75 11.48 5.83 -14.03
CA ALA A 75 12.52 5.43 -14.97
C ALA A 75 13.80 6.25 -14.80
N LEU A 76 13.69 7.57 -14.59
CA LEU A 76 14.84 8.43 -14.31
C LEU A 76 15.59 7.98 -13.04
N ILE A 77 14.86 7.65 -11.98
CA ILE A 77 15.48 7.22 -10.72
C ILE A 77 16.12 5.83 -10.86
N LEU A 78 15.48 4.91 -11.58
CA LEU A 78 16.06 3.60 -11.90
C LEU A 78 17.32 3.74 -12.78
N PHE A 79 17.29 4.63 -13.77
CA PHE A 79 18.45 4.92 -14.62
C PHE A 79 19.63 5.51 -13.84
N LEU A 80 19.37 6.40 -12.89
CA LEU A 80 20.43 7.08 -12.12
C LEU A 80 21.05 6.21 -11.01
N PHE A 81 20.26 5.32 -10.40
CA PHE A 81 20.67 4.62 -9.18
C PHE A 81 20.59 3.09 -9.28
N GLY A 82 20.27 2.55 -10.46
CA GLY A 82 20.06 1.12 -10.69
C GLY A 82 18.70 0.63 -10.17
N ASP A 83 18.28 -0.53 -10.64
CA ASP A 83 17.01 -1.13 -10.27
C ASP A 83 17.12 -1.96 -8.97
N SER A 84 16.29 -1.62 -7.99
CA SER A 84 16.13 -2.40 -6.77
C SER A 84 14.77 -2.12 -6.17
N ASP A 85 14.27 -3.01 -5.30
CA ASP A 85 13.04 -2.80 -4.54
C ASP A 85 13.03 -1.49 -3.76
N PHE A 86 14.20 -1.05 -3.30
CA PHE A 86 14.39 0.23 -2.63
C PHE A 86 14.28 1.38 -3.63
N THR A 87 15.10 1.37 -4.68
CA THR A 87 15.19 2.45 -5.68
C THR A 87 13.85 2.68 -6.37
N ALA A 88 13.10 1.63 -6.68
CA ALA A 88 11.79 1.70 -7.31
C ALA A 88 10.76 2.50 -6.51
N ARG A 89 10.91 2.60 -5.19
CA ARG A 89 10.01 3.34 -4.29
C ARG A 89 10.55 4.71 -3.87
N VAL A 90 11.81 5.03 -4.16
CA VAL A 90 12.43 6.34 -3.88
C VAL A 90 11.67 7.52 -4.49
N PRO A 91 11.16 7.47 -5.75
CA PRO A 91 10.42 8.59 -6.33
C PRO A 91 9.24 9.04 -5.45
N PHE A 92 8.53 8.08 -4.89
CA PHE A 92 7.33 8.27 -4.07
C PHE A 92 7.68 8.82 -2.68
N ALA A 93 8.77 8.34 -2.09
CA ALA A 93 9.28 8.86 -0.83
C ALA A 93 9.74 10.33 -0.98
N LEU A 94 10.37 10.66 -2.10
CA LEU A 94 10.73 12.04 -2.44
C LEU A 94 9.50 12.94 -2.61
N MET A 95 8.46 12.47 -3.30
CA MET A 95 7.20 13.21 -3.43
C MET A 95 6.50 13.38 -2.08
N GLY A 96 6.54 12.35 -1.22
CA GLY A 96 6.08 12.45 0.16
C GLY A 96 6.84 13.50 0.98
N MET A 97 8.16 13.66 0.78
CA MET A 97 8.94 14.72 1.40
C MET A 97 8.63 16.11 0.82
N LEU A 98 8.41 16.19 -0.50
CA LEU A 98 7.99 17.42 -1.17
C LEU A 98 6.63 17.88 -0.65
N LEU A 99 5.68 16.96 -0.42
CA LEU A 99 4.40 17.28 0.23
C LEU A 99 4.59 17.96 1.58
N LEU A 100 5.49 17.43 2.44
CA LEU A 100 5.76 18.03 3.74
C LEU A 100 6.47 19.40 3.64
N PHE A 101 7.33 19.57 2.65
CA PHE A 101 7.90 20.88 2.34
C PHE A 101 6.80 21.89 1.94
N LEU A 102 5.85 21.48 1.09
CA LEU A 102 4.71 22.32 0.71
C LEU A 102 3.83 22.65 1.91
N VAL A 103 3.59 21.69 2.81
CA VAL A 103 2.90 21.92 4.09
C VAL A 103 3.64 22.97 4.91
N TRP A 104 4.97 22.92 4.97
CA TRP A 104 5.77 23.93 5.65
C TRP A 104 5.70 25.32 4.97
N GLU A 105 5.62 25.40 3.64
CA GLU A 105 5.41 26.67 2.92
C GLU A 105 4.08 27.35 3.28
N THR A 106 3.07 26.59 3.71
CA THR A 106 1.81 27.17 4.22
C THR A 106 1.99 28.02 5.48
N ARG A 107 3.14 27.98 6.17
CA ARG A 107 3.46 28.86 7.32
C ARG A 107 3.26 30.34 7.00
N LYS A 108 3.45 30.72 5.74
CA LYS A 108 3.27 32.09 5.26
C LYS A 108 1.78 32.44 5.12
N LEU A 109 0.90 31.46 5.00
CA LEU A 109 -0.55 31.62 4.82
C LEU A 109 -1.30 31.49 6.16
N VAL A 110 -0.94 30.51 6.98
CA VAL A 110 -1.64 30.16 8.24
C VAL A 110 -0.86 30.53 9.50
N GLY A 111 0.40 30.96 9.38
CA GLY A 111 1.28 31.24 10.50
C GLY A 111 2.11 30.02 10.94
N VAL A 112 3.26 30.31 11.57
CA VAL A 112 4.25 29.29 11.95
C VAL A 112 3.70 28.22 12.90
N PRO A 113 2.99 28.55 14.00
CA PRO A 113 2.53 27.52 14.94
C PRO A 113 1.60 26.50 14.27
N MET A 114 0.63 26.97 13.47
CA MET A 114 -0.30 26.10 12.76
C MET A 114 0.42 25.23 11.72
N ALA A 115 1.36 25.79 10.97
CA ALA A 115 2.15 25.01 10.00
C ALA A 115 3.02 23.92 10.67
N ILE A 116 3.55 24.16 11.87
CA ILE A 116 4.25 23.11 12.64
C ILE A 116 3.28 21.99 13.03
N GLY A 117 2.08 22.33 13.50
CA GLY A 117 1.05 21.34 13.84
C GLY A 117 0.61 20.52 12.62
N MET A 118 0.38 21.20 11.49
CA MET A 118 0.07 20.58 10.19
C MET A 118 1.20 19.62 9.74
N LEU A 119 2.46 20.06 9.84
CA LEU A 119 3.63 19.26 9.50
C LEU A 119 3.74 18.01 10.38
N ALA A 120 3.52 18.16 11.69
CA ALA A 120 3.53 17.04 12.62
C ALA A 120 2.42 16.02 12.31
N ALA A 121 1.20 16.49 12.04
CA ALA A 121 0.08 15.61 11.70
C ALA A 121 0.30 14.86 10.37
N ALA A 122 0.78 15.54 9.33
CA ALA A 122 1.11 14.91 8.05
C ALA A 122 2.31 13.95 8.13
N THR A 123 3.21 14.16 9.11
CA THR A 123 4.30 13.22 9.40
C THR A 123 3.78 11.96 10.10
N LEU A 124 2.82 12.11 11.02
CA LEU A 124 2.25 11.02 11.82
C LEU A 124 1.12 10.25 11.13
N SER A 125 0.47 10.82 10.10
CA SER A 125 -0.64 10.17 9.39
C SER A 125 -0.25 8.80 8.82
N PRO A 126 -0.93 7.72 9.24
CA PRO A 126 -0.65 6.37 8.72
C PRO A 126 -0.88 6.25 7.21
N ILE A 127 -1.98 6.80 6.68
CA ILE A 127 -2.31 6.73 5.25
C ILE A 127 -1.33 7.59 4.44
N VAL A 128 -1.04 8.83 4.88
CA VAL A 128 -0.13 9.71 4.14
C VAL A 128 1.27 9.10 4.07
N ASN A 129 1.75 8.49 5.15
CA ASN A 129 3.05 7.80 5.13
C ASN A 129 3.02 6.53 4.27
N TYR A 130 1.95 5.73 4.31
CA TYR A 130 1.84 4.50 3.53
C TYR A 130 1.93 4.78 2.04
N TYR A 131 1.13 5.71 1.54
CA TYR A 131 1.15 6.07 0.12
C TYR A 131 2.38 6.87 -0.30
N SER A 132 3.11 7.49 0.65
CA SER A 132 4.45 8.04 0.38
C SER A 132 5.53 6.97 0.21
N ARG A 133 5.21 5.70 0.47
CA ARG A 133 6.13 4.55 0.38
C ARG A 133 5.64 3.48 -0.57
N PHE A 134 4.57 3.77 -1.29
CA PHE A 134 3.87 2.87 -2.19
C PHE A 134 4.12 3.33 -3.62
N ALA A 135 4.62 2.45 -4.50
CA ALA A 135 4.98 2.79 -5.87
C ALA A 135 3.75 2.98 -6.78
N ARG A 136 2.96 4.03 -6.49
CA ARG A 136 1.73 4.40 -7.19
C ARG A 136 1.52 5.91 -7.22
N GLU A 137 0.74 6.35 -8.19
CA GLU A 137 0.45 7.75 -8.48
C GLU A 137 -0.20 8.58 -7.35
N ASP A 138 -0.78 7.97 -6.31
CA ASP A 138 -1.59 8.71 -5.33
C ASP A 138 -0.81 9.86 -4.66
N VAL A 139 0.43 9.60 -4.22
CA VAL A 139 1.29 10.62 -3.61
C VAL A 139 1.73 11.68 -4.61
N ASN A 140 2.00 11.30 -5.86
CA ASN A 140 2.42 12.23 -6.90
C ASN A 140 1.31 13.26 -7.18
N ILE A 141 0.08 12.78 -7.37
CA ILE A 141 -1.10 13.60 -7.64
C ILE A 141 -1.43 14.46 -6.43
N GLY A 142 -1.49 13.87 -5.23
CA GLY A 142 -1.82 14.63 -4.03
C GLY A 142 -0.79 15.73 -3.76
N THR A 143 0.49 15.48 -4.03
CA THR A 143 1.57 16.47 -3.89
C THR A 143 1.44 17.59 -4.92
N ALA A 144 1.29 17.24 -6.20
CA ALA A 144 1.16 18.21 -7.28
C ALA A 144 -0.10 19.08 -7.14
N PHE A 145 -1.25 18.48 -6.83
CA PHE A 145 -2.50 19.24 -6.59
C PHE A 145 -2.49 20.03 -5.30
N PHE A 146 -1.75 19.62 -4.27
CA PHE A 146 -1.59 20.44 -3.08
C PHE A 146 -0.69 21.65 -3.36
N ALA A 147 0.30 21.52 -4.24
CA ALA A 147 1.17 22.62 -4.64
C ALA A 147 0.43 23.74 -5.37
N VAL A 148 -0.55 23.42 -6.21
CA VAL A 148 -1.35 24.40 -6.98
C VAL A 148 -1.97 25.50 -6.10
N PRO A 149 -2.84 25.20 -5.11
CA PRO A 149 -3.45 26.21 -4.24
C PRO A 149 -2.46 26.81 -3.25
N VAL A 150 -1.40 26.09 -2.83
CA VAL A 150 -0.34 26.65 -1.97
C VAL A 150 0.38 27.78 -2.68
N PHE A 151 0.94 27.51 -3.87
CA PHE A 151 1.65 28.51 -4.64
C PHE A 151 0.71 29.58 -5.20
N GLY A 152 -0.52 29.23 -5.58
CA GLY A 152 -1.54 30.20 -5.98
C GLY A 152 -1.86 31.20 -4.86
N ALA A 153 -2.06 30.71 -3.63
CA ALA A 153 -2.29 31.57 -2.47
C ALA A 153 -1.06 32.42 -2.10
N LEU A 154 0.15 31.85 -2.23
CA LEU A 154 1.40 32.59 -2.02
C LEU A 154 1.61 33.67 -3.09
N PHE A 155 1.26 33.40 -4.34
CA PHE A 155 1.24 34.41 -5.39
C PHE A 155 0.25 35.53 -5.07
N LEU A 156 -0.98 35.20 -4.65
CA LEU A 156 -1.97 36.21 -4.28
C LEU A 156 -1.50 37.09 -3.11
N LYS A 157 -0.74 36.52 -2.18
CA LYS A 157 -0.20 37.21 -1.01
C LYS A 157 1.07 38.02 -1.29
N GLU A 158 2.07 37.43 -1.93
CA GLU A 158 3.40 38.02 -2.12
C GLU A 158 3.61 38.66 -3.50
N LYS A 159 2.70 38.42 -4.46
CA LYS A 159 2.74 38.93 -5.85
C LYS A 159 4.00 38.57 -6.64
N LYS A 160 4.76 37.54 -6.21
CA LYS A 160 5.96 37.05 -6.89
C LYS A 160 5.61 36.12 -8.04
N THR A 161 6.04 36.45 -9.25
CA THR A 161 5.78 35.67 -10.48
C THR A 161 6.31 34.23 -10.40
N SER A 162 7.38 33.97 -9.64
CA SER A 162 7.88 32.61 -9.43
C SER A 162 6.84 31.67 -8.81
N TYR A 163 5.99 32.15 -7.88
CA TYR A 163 4.92 31.33 -7.31
C TYR A 163 3.80 31.04 -8.32
N LEU A 164 3.53 31.97 -9.24
CA LEU A 164 2.59 31.71 -10.33
C LEU A 164 3.13 30.61 -11.25
N LEU A 165 4.40 30.72 -11.66
CA LEU A 165 5.05 29.70 -12.51
C LEU A 165 5.06 28.33 -11.83
N LEU A 166 5.37 28.26 -10.54
CA LEU A 166 5.34 27.01 -9.78
C LEU A 166 3.91 26.43 -9.66
N SER A 167 2.89 27.27 -9.47
CA SER A 167 1.49 26.84 -9.44
C SER A 167 1.04 26.25 -10.78
N VAL A 168 1.39 26.92 -11.89
CA VAL A 168 1.08 26.48 -13.26
C VAL A 168 1.83 25.18 -13.59
N LEU A 169 3.13 25.11 -13.30
CA LEU A 169 3.94 23.91 -13.48
C LEU A 169 3.35 22.71 -12.72
N SER A 170 2.96 22.93 -11.46
CA SER A 170 2.34 21.89 -10.63
C SER A 170 1.03 21.40 -11.21
N LEU A 171 0.22 22.30 -11.81
CA LEU A 171 -1.04 21.95 -12.46
C LEU A 171 -0.83 21.08 -13.69
N ILE A 172 0.19 21.36 -14.51
CA ILE A 172 0.51 20.58 -15.71
C ILE A 172 0.99 19.18 -15.34
N ILE A 173 1.90 19.12 -14.38
CA ILE A 173 2.40 17.85 -13.82
C ILE A 173 1.22 17.03 -13.31
N ALA A 174 0.32 17.64 -12.54
CA ALA A 174 -0.89 17.01 -12.03
C ALA A 174 -1.84 16.45 -13.11
N TYR A 175 -2.04 17.15 -14.24
CA TYR A 175 -2.83 16.66 -15.37
C TYR A 175 -2.08 15.65 -16.27
N SER A 176 -0.77 15.48 -16.07
CA SER A 176 0.06 14.47 -16.76
C SER A 176 0.17 13.16 -15.97
N MET A 177 -0.60 13.03 -14.89
CA MET A 177 -0.70 11.84 -14.03
C MET A 177 -2.05 11.14 -14.31
N LYS A 178 -2.96 11.07 -13.34
CA LYS A 178 -4.13 10.17 -13.36
C LYS A 178 -5.47 10.87 -13.37
N GLU A 179 -6.50 10.18 -13.85
CA GLU A 179 -7.85 10.69 -14.11
C GLU A 179 -8.55 11.30 -12.88
N SER A 180 -8.11 10.95 -11.66
CA SER A 180 -8.55 11.60 -10.42
C SER A 180 -8.16 13.08 -10.33
N SER A 181 -7.24 13.55 -11.16
CA SER A 181 -6.85 14.96 -11.30
C SER A 181 -8.03 15.91 -11.55
N TYR A 182 -9.03 15.47 -12.31
CA TYR A 182 -10.23 16.28 -12.56
C TYR A 182 -11.08 16.52 -11.31
N ILE A 183 -11.13 15.53 -10.39
CA ILE A 183 -11.89 15.65 -9.13
C ILE A 183 -11.26 16.72 -8.25
N TYR A 184 -9.92 16.74 -8.18
CA TYR A 184 -9.19 17.78 -7.45
C TYR A 184 -9.37 19.17 -8.07
N GLY A 185 -9.21 19.27 -9.39
CA GLY A 185 -9.46 20.51 -10.13
C GLY A 185 -10.86 21.06 -9.86
N PHE A 186 -11.87 20.17 -9.86
CA PHE A 186 -13.24 20.52 -9.52
C PHE A 186 -13.39 21.00 -8.06
N GLY A 187 -12.82 20.28 -7.09
CA GLY A 187 -12.87 20.66 -5.68
C GLY A 187 -12.25 22.04 -5.40
N VAL A 188 -11.10 22.32 -6.01
CA VAL A 188 -10.42 23.64 -5.92
C VAL A 188 -11.24 24.72 -6.60
N GLY A 189 -11.75 24.45 -7.81
CA GLY A 189 -12.57 25.39 -8.55
C GLY A 189 -13.85 25.76 -7.79
N ALA A 190 -14.58 24.76 -7.30
CA ALA A 190 -15.84 24.94 -6.57
C ALA A 190 -15.64 25.79 -5.31
N PHE A 191 -14.52 25.60 -4.60
CA PHE A 191 -14.16 26.46 -3.48
C PHE A 191 -14.05 27.93 -3.91
N VAL A 192 -13.33 28.22 -4.99
CA VAL A 192 -13.11 29.59 -5.46
C VAL A 192 -14.41 30.24 -5.92
N VAL A 193 -15.32 29.49 -6.57
CA VAL A 193 -16.67 29.97 -6.91
C VAL A 193 -17.43 30.36 -5.65
N VAL A 194 -17.59 29.42 -4.72
CA VAL A 194 -18.43 29.60 -3.52
C VAL A 194 -17.85 30.72 -2.66
N TRP A 195 -16.54 30.73 -2.48
CA TRP A 195 -15.85 31.77 -1.73
C TRP A 195 -15.95 33.14 -2.44
N GLY A 196 -15.83 33.17 -3.76
CA GLY A 196 -15.99 34.36 -4.57
C GLY A 196 -17.40 34.96 -4.46
N LEU A 197 -18.43 34.13 -4.68
CA LEU A 197 -19.84 34.52 -4.53
C LEU A 197 -20.16 35.02 -3.12
N ALA A 198 -19.70 34.32 -2.08
CA ALA A 198 -19.91 34.73 -0.70
C ALA A 198 -19.29 36.11 -0.40
N ARG A 199 -18.15 36.44 -1.01
CA ARG A 199 -17.54 37.78 -0.90
C ARG A 199 -18.29 38.83 -1.70
N ILE A 200 -18.70 38.53 -2.94
CA ILE A 200 -19.51 39.44 -3.76
C ILE A 200 -20.82 39.79 -3.03
N LEU A 201 -21.48 38.82 -2.41
CA LEU A 201 -22.72 39.03 -1.66
C LEU A 201 -22.50 39.88 -0.40
N ARG A 202 -21.33 39.79 0.23
CA ARG A 202 -21.03 40.50 1.49
C ARG A 202 -20.46 41.91 1.31
N TYR A 203 -19.73 42.15 0.22
CA TYR A 203 -18.94 43.37 0.00
C TYR A 203 -19.32 44.10 -1.32
N GLY A 204 -20.22 43.52 -2.13
CA GLY A 204 -20.63 44.11 -3.40
C GLY A 204 -19.61 43.95 -4.54
N LYS A 205 -20.06 44.16 -5.79
CA LYS A 205 -19.26 43.91 -7.01
C LYS A 205 -18.03 44.82 -7.16
N GLN A 206 -18.13 46.10 -6.77
CA GLN A 206 -17.03 47.06 -6.90
C GLN A 206 -15.90 46.79 -5.90
N GLU A 207 -16.26 46.47 -4.65
CA GLU A 207 -15.29 46.14 -3.61
C GLU A 207 -14.63 44.78 -3.90
N PHE A 208 -15.39 43.79 -4.41
CA PHE A 208 -14.83 42.53 -4.88
C PHE A 208 -13.80 42.72 -6.02
N ARG A 209 -14.10 43.57 -7.01
CA ARG A 209 -13.13 43.93 -8.07
C ARG A 209 -11.88 44.58 -7.50
N SER A 210 -12.02 45.41 -6.46
CA SER A 210 -10.87 46.09 -5.83
C SER A 210 -9.91 45.12 -5.11
N TRP A 211 -10.42 44.02 -4.55
CA TRP A 211 -9.61 43.06 -3.78
C TRP A 211 -8.74 42.16 -4.66
N PHE A 212 -9.27 41.74 -5.80
CA PHE A 212 -8.49 41.02 -6.79
C PHE A 212 -7.74 41.97 -7.72
N GLY A 213 -8.09 43.26 -7.69
CA GLY A 213 -7.60 44.26 -8.63
C GLY A 213 -7.72 43.72 -10.06
N ASP A 214 -6.61 43.76 -10.78
CA ASP A 214 -6.49 43.24 -12.14
C ASP A 214 -6.62 41.70 -12.27
N SER A 215 -6.63 40.96 -11.16
CA SER A 215 -6.79 39.49 -11.14
C SER A 215 -8.26 39.04 -11.10
N TYR A 216 -9.23 39.95 -11.14
CA TYR A 216 -10.67 39.62 -11.20
C TYR A 216 -11.07 38.66 -12.35
N PRO A 217 -10.53 38.79 -13.59
CA PRO A 217 -10.82 37.85 -14.68
C PRO A 217 -10.42 36.42 -14.36
N PHE A 218 -9.31 36.22 -13.63
CA PHE A 218 -8.84 34.90 -13.18
C PHE A 218 -9.84 34.22 -12.24
N VAL A 219 -10.39 34.96 -11.28
CA VAL A 219 -11.38 34.43 -10.33
C VAL A 219 -12.68 34.07 -11.03
N VAL A 220 -13.12 34.89 -12.00
CA VAL A 220 -14.30 34.58 -12.83
C VAL A 220 -14.05 33.34 -13.68
N LEU A 221 -12.91 33.23 -14.36
CA LEU A 221 -12.58 32.07 -15.19
C LEU A 221 -12.40 30.77 -14.43
N LEU A 222 -11.75 30.81 -13.25
CA LEU A 222 -11.68 29.65 -12.36
C LEU A 222 -13.08 29.24 -11.90
N SER A 223 -13.97 30.22 -11.73
CA SER A 223 -15.37 29.98 -11.39
C SER A 223 -16.17 29.34 -12.53
N LEU A 224 -15.87 29.72 -13.77
CA LEU A 224 -16.46 29.10 -14.96
C LEU A 224 -15.94 27.67 -15.14
N TYR A 225 -14.63 27.46 -15.03
CA TYR A 225 -14.03 26.12 -15.06
C TYR A 225 -14.68 25.19 -14.02
N ALA A 226 -14.81 25.65 -12.79
CA ALA A 226 -15.50 24.93 -11.72
C ALA A 226 -16.97 24.60 -12.04
N PHE A 227 -17.67 25.53 -12.68
CA PHE A 227 -19.06 25.35 -13.11
C PHE A 227 -19.19 24.32 -14.25
N PHE A 228 -18.25 24.28 -15.20
CA PHE A 228 -18.21 23.25 -16.25
C PHE A 228 -17.88 21.87 -15.69
N SER A 229 -16.89 21.77 -14.80
CA SER A 229 -16.59 20.53 -14.10
C SER A 229 -17.77 20.05 -13.27
N PHE A 230 -18.53 20.97 -12.65
CA PHE A 230 -19.78 20.67 -11.94
C PHE A 230 -20.89 20.16 -12.86
N PHE A 231 -21.10 20.79 -14.02
CA PHE A 231 -22.18 20.43 -14.94
C PHE A 231 -21.94 19.05 -15.57
N VAL A 232 -20.70 18.78 -15.98
CA VAL A 232 -20.27 17.44 -16.43
C VAL A 232 -20.46 16.41 -15.31
N PHE A 233 -20.10 16.77 -14.07
CA PHE A 233 -20.27 15.90 -12.91
C PHE A 233 -21.74 15.60 -12.60
N VAL A 234 -22.63 16.60 -12.54
CA VAL A 234 -24.06 16.42 -12.22
C VAL A 234 -24.77 15.65 -13.32
N PHE A 235 -24.49 15.94 -14.59
CA PHE A 235 -25.12 15.25 -15.71
C PHE A 235 -24.79 13.75 -15.70
N VAL A 236 -23.54 13.39 -15.38
CA VAL A 236 -23.10 11.99 -15.28
C VAL A 236 -23.61 11.30 -14.01
N ALA A 237 -23.62 12.00 -12.87
CA ALA A 237 -24.02 11.41 -11.59
C ALA A 237 -25.55 11.21 -11.45
N VAL A 238 -26.36 12.02 -12.13
CA VAL A 238 -27.83 11.95 -12.08
C VAL A 238 -28.38 10.89 -13.04
N ASP A 239 -27.80 10.72 -14.22
CA ASP A 239 -28.34 9.84 -15.28
C ASP A 239 -28.20 8.34 -14.95
N TYR A 240 -27.24 7.95 -14.08
CA TYR A 240 -26.98 6.54 -13.75
C TYR A 240 -27.60 6.04 -12.43
N ARG A 241 -28.20 6.93 -11.62
CA ARG A 241 -28.86 6.54 -10.35
C ARG A 241 -30.34 6.21 -10.49
N VAL A 242 -30.92 6.39 -11.68
CA VAL A 242 -32.38 6.32 -11.87
C VAL A 242 -32.69 5.28 -12.93
N ASP A 243 -33.41 4.23 -12.52
CA ASP A 243 -33.96 3.20 -13.40
C ASP A 243 -34.67 3.87 -14.60
N PRO A 244 -34.28 3.56 -15.86
CA PRO A 244 -34.84 4.21 -17.05
C PRO A 244 -36.36 4.02 -17.20
N LYS A 245 -36.99 3.17 -16.38
CA LYS A 245 -38.44 2.91 -16.41
C LYS A 245 -39.28 3.81 -15.47
N GLN A 246 -38.70 4.64 -14.60
CA GLN A 246 -39.45 5.42 -13.61
C GLN A 246 -39.35 6.95 -13.79
N HIS A 247 -40.05 7.46 -14.83
CA HIS A 247 -40.53 8.86 -15.01
C HIS A 247 -39.48 9.99 -15.08
N GLY A 248 -39.72 11.17 -15.68
CA GLY A 248 -40.90 11.89 -16.19
C GLY A 248 -40.51 13.35 -16.52
N PHE A 249 -39.47 13.87 -15.88
CA PHE A 249 -38.94 15.23 -16.13
C PHE A 249 -38.01 15.30 -17.36
N VAL A 250 -37.10 14.34 -17.51
CA VAL A 250 -36.16 14.27 -18.66
C VAL A 250 -36.85 13.73 -19.91
N THR A 251 -37.73 12.73 -19.75
CA THR A 251 -38.61 12.25 -20.83
C THR A 251 -39.64 13.31 -21.26
N GLY A 252 -40.16 14.11 -20.33
CA GLY A 252 -41.00 15.27 -20.66
C GLY A 252 -40.29 16.33 -21.52
N LEU A 253 -39.03 16.63 -21.23
CA LEU A 253 -38.19 17.51 -22.07
C LEU A 253 -37.89 16.92 -23.46
N LEU A 254 -37.75 15.60 -23.55
CA LEU A 254 -37.50 14.87 -24.81
C LEU A 254 -38.76 14.71 -25.67
N ASP A 255 -39.93 14.54 -25.07
CA ASP A 255 -41.21 14.47 -25.80
C ASP A 255 -41.62 15.84 -26.34
N ILE A 256 -41.30 16.93 -25.63
CA ILE A 256 -41.42 18.31 -26.14
C ILE A 256 -40.49 18.52 -27.36
N ALA A 257 -39.27 18.00 -27.33
CA ALA A 257 -38.33 18.11 -28.45
C ALA A 257 -38.70 17.22 -29.66
N ARG A 258 -39.30 16.05 -29.43
CA ARG A 258 -39.77 15.13 -30.48
C ARG A 258 -41.06 15.60 -31.15
N HIS A 259 -42.00 16.17 -30.40
CA HIS A 259 -43.21 16.77 -30.97
C HIS A 259 -42.91 18.05 -31.76
N ALA A 260 -41.81 18.74 -31.45
CA ALA A 260 -41.42 19.96 -32.16
C ALA A 260 -40.81 19.71 -33.56
N PHE A 261 -40.32 18.51 -33.87
CA PHE A 261 -39.61 18.23 -35.13
C PHE A 261 -39.86 16.80 -35.66
N SER A 262 -40.95 16.60 -36.40
CA SER A 262 -41.23 15.35 -37.10
C SER A 262 -40.41 15.23 -38.40
N PHE A 263 -39.62 14.16 -38.51
CA PHE A 263 -39.06 13.66 -39.76
C PHE A 263 -39.62 12.25 -40.00
N GLU A 264 -40.92 12.16 -40.27
CA GLU A 264 -41.54 10.98 -40.86
C GLU A 264 -41.81 11.28 -42.33
N LYS A 265 -40.86 10.91 -43.20
CA LYS A 265 -41.07 10.52 -44.61
C LYS A 265 -39.70 10.31 -45.26
N LEU A 266 -39.21 9.07 -45.22
CA LEU A 266 -38.24 8.56 -46.18
C LEU A 266 -38.32 7.03 -46.15
N GLU A 267 -39.16 6.50 -47.04
CA GLU A 267 -39.24 5.07 -47.34
C GLU A 267 -37.98 4.66 -48.13
N LEU A 268 -37.29 3.62 -47.67
CA LEU A 268 -36.26 2.93 -48.45
C LEU A 268 -36.59 1.44 -48.46
N SER A 269 -37.03 0.96 -49.62
CA SER A 269 -37.51 -0.39 -49.91
C SER A 269 -36.43 -1.24 -50.59
N GLY A 270 -36.20 -2.47 -50.10
CA GLY A 270 -35.35 -3.45 -50.77
C GLY A 270 -34.86 -4.60 -49.86
N PRO A 271 -35.33 -5.86 -50.04
CA PRO A 271 -35.00 -6.97 -49.15
C PRO A 271 -33.52 -7.41 -49.22
N ALA A 272 -32.84 -7.21 -50.36
CA ALA A 272 -31.42 -7.53 -50.51
C ALA A 272 -30.49 -6.57 -49.73
N LEU A 273 -30.92 -5.32 -49.51
CA LEU A 273 -30.18 -4.36 -48.68
C LEU A 273 -30.41 -4.65 -47.19
N ALA A 274 -31.63 -5.03 -46.80
CA ALA A 274 -31.96 -5.41 -45.43
C ALA A 274 -31.18 -6.64 -44.95
N GLU A 275 -30.89 -7.60 -45.84
CA GLU A 275 -30.13 -8.81 -45.52
C GLU A 275 -28.61 -8.56 -45.50
N LYS A 276 -28.10 -7.67 -46.37
CA LYS A 276 -26.70 -7.21 -46.33
C LYS A 276 -26.41 -6.35 -45.08
N ILE A 277 -27.39 -5.54 -44.64
CA ILE A 277 -27.33 -4.78 -43.39
C ILE A 277 -27.49 -5.72 -42.18
N LYS A 278 -28.35 -6.75 -42.22
CA LYS A 278 -28.47 -7.75 -41.14
C LYS A 278 -27.19 -8.57 -40.92
N ASN A 279 -26.50 -8.94 -41.99
CA ASN A 279 -25.23 -9.69 -41.89
C ASN A 279 -24.05 -8.78 -41.51
N GLN A 280 -24.08 -7.48 -41.84
CA GLN A 280 -23.15 -6.53 -41.23
C GLN A 280 -23.51 -6.20 -39.76
N MET A 281 -24.78 -6.28 -39.34
CA MET A 281 -25.20 -6.05 -37.95
C MET A 281 -24.86 -7.19 -36.97
N ARG A 282 -24.52 -8.41 -37.44
CA ARG A 282 -24.10 -9.51 -36.54
C ARG A 282 -22.66 -9.37 -36.04
N PHE A 283 -21.86 -8.46 -36.58
CA PHE A 283 -20.50 -8.15 -36.13
C PHE A 283 -20.39 -6.87 -35.28
N TYR A 284 -21.51 -6.25 -34.88
CA TYR A 284 -21.54 -4.96 -34.19
C TYR A 284 -22.35 -4.99 -32.87
N THR A 285 -21.65 -5.35 -31.81
CA THR A 285 -21.92 -5.08 -30.38
C THR A 285 -21.43 -3.67 -29.99
N ASP A 286 -21.74 -2.63 -30.79
CA ASP A 286 -20.90 -1.42 -30.91
C ASP A 286 -21.64 -0.05 -30.66
N PRO A 287 -20.96 0.99 -30.10
CA PRO A 287 -21.45 2.32 -29.66
C PRO A 287 -22.05 3.30 -30.69
N SER A 288 -22.48 2.82 -31.86
CA SER A 288 -22.88 3.66 -33.01
C SER A 288 -24.10 4.57 -32.80
N ARG A 289 -24.92 4.38 -31.76
CA ARG A 289 -26.03 5.31 -31.43
C ARG A 289 -25.59 6.56 -30.65
N THR A 290 -24.41 6.54 -30.03
CA THR A 290 -23.79 7.72 -29.42
C THR A 290 -23.22 8.66 -30.48
N PHE A 291 -23.14 8.25 -31.75
CA PHE A 291 -22.54 9.03 -32.83
C PHE A 291 -23.59 9.62 -33.80
N ALA A 292 -24.63 8.86 -34.19
CA ALA A 292 -25.67 9.36 -35.10
C ALA A 292 -26.61 10.42 -34.47
N LYS A 293 -26.85 10.38 -33.15
CA LYS A 293 -27.67 11.36 -32.43
C LYS A 293 -26.99 12.74 -32.32
N TYR A 294 -25.68 12.77 -32.05
CA TYR A 294 -24.93 14.03 -31.94
C TYR A 294 -24.69 14.69 -33.32
N SER A 295 -24.71 13.90 -34.41
CA SER A 295 -24.56 14.37 -35.80
C SER A 295 -25.78 15.14 -36.34
N TYR A 296 -27.00 14.84 -35.88
CA TYR A 296 -28.24 15.54 -36.29
C TYR A 296 -28.40 16.92 -35.63
N TYR A 297 -27.97 17.04 -34.37
CA TYR A 297 -27.94 18.31 -33.62
C TYR A 297 -26.83 19.27 -34.10
N PHE A 298 -25.75 18.72 -34.64
CA PHE A 298 -24.65 19.46 -35.25
C PHE A 298 -25.04 20.13 -36.60
N ILE A 299 -25.93 19.52 -37.39
CA ILE A 299 -26.32 20.02 -38.73
C ILE A 299 -27.45 21.08 -38.66
N ALA A 300 -28.42 20.95 -37.76
CA ALA A 300 -29.44 21.99 -37.52
C ALA A 300 -28.87 23.28 -36.88
N PHE A 301 -27.80 23.11 -36.09
CA PHE A 301 -26.98 24.16 -35.48
C PHE A 301 -26.25 25.04 -36.51
N LEU A 302 -25.67 24.42 -37.55
CA LEU A 302 -24.97 25.11 -38.66
C LEU A 302 -25.90 26.00 -39.51
N ILE A 303 -27.16 25.62 -39.67
CA ILE A 303 -28.14 26.36 -40.49
C ILE A 303 -28.72 27.57 -39.71
N SER A 304 -28.85 27.44 -38.39
CA SER A 304 -29.46 28.47 -37.51
C SER A 304 -28.48 29.57 -37.09
N GLY A 305 -27.20 29.21 -36.86
CA GLY A 305 -26.13 30.16 -36.54
C GLY A 305 -25.75 31.09 -37.71
N CYS A 306 -25.78 30.56 -38.94
CA CYS A 306 -25.49 31.34 -40.16
C CYS A 306 -26.60 32.36 -40.50
N PHE A 307 -27.86 32.09 -40.15
CA PHE A 307 -29.00 32.98 -40.44
C PHE A 307 -29.08 34.17 -39.46
N LEU A 308 -28.73 33.98 -38.18
CA LEU A 308 -28.80 35.02 -37.14
C LEU A 308 -27.55 35.91 -37.07
N ALA A 309 -26.37 35.35 -37.33
CA ALA A 309 -25.13 36.13 -37.47
C ALA A 309 -25.19 37.08 -38.69
N GLY A 310 -25.93 36.71 -39.75
CA GLY A 310 -26.18 37.57 -40.91
C GLY A 310 -27.05 38.80 -40.62
N LEU A 311 -27.96 38.72 -39.64
CA LEU A 311 -28.84 39.83 -39.22
C LEU A 311 -28.15 40.80 -38.24
N GLU A 312 -27.33 40.29 -37.31
CA GLU A 312 -26.57 41.09 -36.33
C GLU A 312 -25.37 41.80 -36.99
N PHE A 313 -24.67 41.15 -37.91
CA PHE A 313 -23.63 41.78 -38.73
C PHE A 313 -24.18 42.94 -39.58
N PHE A 314 -25.45 42.86 -40.03
CA PHE A 314 -26.10 43.93 -40.79
C PHE A 314 -26.54 45.12 -39.94
N ARG A 315 -26.79 44.96 -38.63
CA ARG A 315 -27.19 46.06 -37.74
C ARG A 315 -26.01 46.76 -37.07
N TYR A 316 -24.99 46.01 -36.64
CA TYR A 316 -23.82 46.58 -35.97
C TYR A 316 -22.89 47.38 -36.91
N ARG A 317 -22.87 47.03 -38.21
CA ARG A 317 -22.05 47.68 -39.25
C ARG A 317 -22.49 49.12 -39.58
N PHE A 318 -23.68 49.56 -39.19
CA PHE A 318 -24.25 50.85 -39.61
C PHE A 318 -24.33 51.94 -38.52
N SER A 319 -23.69 51.79 -37.34
CA SER A 319 -23.81 52.85 -36.31
C SER A 319 -22.60 53.03 -35.38
N ARG A 320 -21.50 53.54 -35.95
CA ARG A 320 -20.55 54.46 -35.26
C ARG A 320 -20.14 55.54 -36.28
N PRO A 321 -19.52 56.68 -35.90
CA PRO A 321 -19.59 57.55 -34.71
C PRO A 321 -19.63 59.08 -35.08
N THR A 322 -19.52 60.03 -34.14
CA THR A 322 -18.73 61.32 -34.20
C THR A 322 -18.98 62.18 -32.93
N GLY A 323 -17.93 62.57 -32.18
CA GLY A 323 -17.46 63.98 -31.97
C GLY A 323 -18.25 64.70 -30.85
N GLU A 324 -17.78 65.53 -29.94
CA GLU A 324 -16.52 66.25 -29.68
C GLU A 324 -16.70 67.05 -28.35
N THR A 325 -15.60 67.41 -27.69
CA THR A 325 -15.39 68.56 -26.77
C THR A 325 -16.03 68.70 -25.36
N ILE A 326 -15.14 69.17 -24.47
CA ILE A 326 -15.25 69.60 -23.07
C ILE A 326 -15.86 71.02 -22.99
N LEU A 327 -16.71 71.35 -21.99
CA LEU A 327 -16.68 72.61 -21.19
C LEU A 327 -17.83 72.76 -20.13
N ASN A 328 -17.39 72.98 -18.88
CA ASN A 328 -17.92 73.80 -17.76
C ASN A 328 -19.22 73.50 -16.96
N PRO A 329 -19.24 73.65 -15.61
CA PRO A 329 -20.41 73.49 -14.74
C PRO A 329 -20.98 74.83 -14.22
N LYS A 330 -22.32 75.00 -14.16
CA LYS A 330 -23.02 75.85 -13.15
C LYS A 330 -24.56 75.89 -13.29
N LYS A 331 -25.20 75.95 -12.10
CA LYS A 331 -26.53 76.51 -11.69
C LYS A 331 -27.82 75.64 -11.76
N LYS A 332 -28.26 75.25 -10.53
CA LYS A 332 -29.52 75.60 -9.81
C LYS A 332 -30.79 75.89 -10.65
N GLU A 333 -31.90 75.16 -10.41
CA GLU A 333 -33.03 75.48 -9.50
C GLU A 333 -34.21 74.48 -9.63
N THR A 334 -35.14 74.55 -8.66
CA THR A 334 -36.19 73.63 -8.15
C THR A 334 -37.51 73.48 -8.99
N PRO A 335 -38.49 72.60 -8.61
CA PRO A 335 -39.43 71.87 -9.51
C PRO A 335 -40.85 72.51 -9.63
N PRO A 336 -41.79 71.95 -10.45
CA PRO A 336 -42.80 71.03 -9.88
C PRO A 336 -43.41 69.92 -10.80
N GLU A 337 -44.03 68.95 -10.11
CA GLU A 337 -45.22 68.09 -10.37
C GLU A 337 -45.42 67.16 -11.61
N LYS A 338 -45.45 65.86 -11.26
CA LYS A 338 -46.38 64.74 -11.61
C LYS A 338 -46.96 64.60 -13.02
N GLU A 339 -46.62 63.49 -13.68
CA GLU A 339 -47.58 62.51 -14.25
C GLU A 339 -46.90 61.14 -14.51
N ALA A 340 -47.68 60.06 -14.52
CA ALA A 340 -47.27 58.66 -14.32
C ALA A 340 -46.50 57.98 -15.49
N PRO A 341 -45.62 56.98 -15.23
CA PRO A 341 -45.02 56.19 -16.30
C PRO A 341 -45.88 54.96 -16.64
N SER A 342 -46.23 54.81 -17.92
CA SER A 342 -46.70 53.56 -18.50
C SER A 342 -45.55 52.80 -19.17
N SER A 343 -45.65 51.47 -19.07
CA SER A 343 -44.86 50.44 -19.77
C SER A 343 -43.41 50.19 -19.31
N SER A 344 -43.28 49.02 -18.69
CA SER A 344 -42.13 48.14 -18.58
C SER A 344 -41.14 48.22 -19.76
N GLY A 345 -39.99 48.85 -19.52
CA GLY A 345 -38.77 48.66 -20.29
C GLY A 345 -37.69 48.03 -19.39
N LEU A 346 -37.17 46.87 -19.78
CA LEU A 346 -35.95 46.31 -19.17
C LEU A 346 -34.79 47.32 -19.35
N PRO A 347 -33.91 47.51 -18.35
CA PRO A 347 -32.85 48.51 -18.43
C PRO A 347 -31.85 48.19 -19.55
N ASP A 348 -31.39 49.21 -20.28
CA ASP A 348 -30.49 49.20 -21.45
C ASP A 348 -29.11 48.54 -21.26
N GLY A 349 -28.83 47.98 -20.08
CA GLY A 349 -27.69 47.09 -19.86
C GLY A 349 -28.02 45.61 -20.02
N ALA A 350 -29.29 45.22 -20.00
CA ALA A 350 -29.72 43.83 -19.92
C ALA A 350 -29.63 43.10 -21.27
N ILE A 351 -29.82 43.78 -22.39
CA ILE A 351 -29.86 43.16 -23.72
C ILE A 351 -28.46 42.81 -24.25
N PRO A 352 -27.41 43.67 -24.13
CA PRO A 352 -26.03 43.25 -24.41
C PRO A 352 -25.56 42.17 -23.43
N LEU A 353 -26.09 42.12 -22.20
CA LEU A 353 -25.81 41.06 -21.22
C LEU A 353 -26.56 39.75 -21.51
N LEU A 354 -27.74 39.81 -22.14
CA LEU A 354 -28.48 38.65 -22.61
C LEU A 354 -27.92 38.13 -23.94
N ILE A 355 -27.48 39.03 -24.84
CA ILE A 355 -26.81 38.70 -26.10
C ILE A 355 -25.39 38.21 -25.83
N CYS A 356 -24.62 38.87 -24.94
CA CYS A 356 -23.40 38.28 -24.40
C CYS A 356 -23.73 37.00 -23.67
N GLY A 357 -24.83 36.92 -22.92
CA GLY A 357 -25.27 35.71 -22.21
C GLY A 357 -25.57 34.55 -23.16
N VAL A 358 -26.16 34.80 -24.32
CA VAL A 358 -26.52 33.83 -25.35
C VAL A 358 -25.34 33.53 -26.27
N ILE A 359 -24.53 34.50 -26.69
CA ILE A 359 -23.23 34.30 -27.37
C ILE A 359 -22.29 33.50 -26.48
N TRP A 360 -22.31 33.78 -25.18
CA TRP A 360 -21.54 33.08 -24.17
C TRP A 360 -22.13 31.68 -23.99
N LEU A 361 -23.44 31.49 -23.80
CA LEU A 361 -24.05 30.15 -23.74
C LEU A 361 -23.85 29.34 -25.03
N SER A 362 -23.82 29.99 -26.19
CA SER A 362 -23.56 29.41 -27.52
C SER A 362 -22.09 29.05 -27.71
N MET A 363 -21.16 29.89 -27.22
CA MET A 363 -19.74 29.53 -27.08
C MET A 363 -19.58 28.35 -26.12
N MET A 364 -20.32 28.33 -25.02
CA MET A 364 -20.23 27.32 -23.96
C MET A 364 -20.77 25.95 -24.43
N LEU A 365 -21.73 25.92 -25.34
CA LEU A 365 -22.25 24.69 -25.96
C LEU A 365 -21.41 24.24 -27.17
N CYS A 366 -20.79 25.18 -27.90
CA CYS A 366 -19.77 24.88 -28.91
C CYS A 366 -18.47 24.34 -28.27
N LEU A 367 -18.17 24.77 -27.03
CA LEU A 367 -17.06 24.27 -26.22
C LEU A 367 -17.39 22.92 -25.58
N ALA A 368 -18.65 22.56 -25.40
CA ALA A 368 -19.05 21.24 -24.90
C ALA A 368 -18.93 20.13 -25.97
N THR A 369 -18.72 20.48 -27.24
CA THR A 369 -18.68 19.54 -28.38
C THR A 369 -17.33 19.44 -29.09
N LEU A 370 -16.34 20.27 -28.74
CA LEU A 370 -14.98 20.22 -29.29
C LEU A 370 -13.95 19.86 -28.22
N LYS A 371 -13.20 18.77 -28.44
CA LYS A 371 -11.95 18.36 -27.77
C LYS A 371 -11.37 19.47 -26.87
N ILE A 372 -11.71 19.42 -25.58
CA ILE A 372 -11.75 20.60 -24.69
C ILE A 372 -10.36 20.97 -24.12
N VAL A 373 -9.39 20.05 -24.11
CA VAL A 373 -8.11 20.28 -23.43
C VAL A 373 -7.20 21.28 -24.14
N PRO A 374 -7.03 21.31 -25.47
CA PRO A 374 -6.25 22.35 -26.14
C PRO A 374 -6.79 23.76 -25.89
N PHE A 375 -8.10 23.91 -25.69
CA PHE A 375 -8.75 25.19 -25.41
C PHE A 375 -8.66 25.57 -23.93
N VAL A 376 -8.77 24.62 -22.99
CA VAL A 376 -8.48 24.84 -21.56
C VAL A 376 -7.00 25.14 -21.34
N PHE A 377 -6.10 24.48 -22.07
CA PHE A 377 -4.69 24.83 -22.14
C PHE A 377 -4.57 26.24 -22.70
N ALA A 378 -5.10 26.55 -23.88
CA ALA A 378 -5.06 27.90 -24.46
C ALA A 378 -5.64 28.97 -23.53
N LEU A 379 -6.63 28.64 -22.70
CA LEU A 379 -7.26 29.52 -21.73
C LEU A 379 -6.42 29.71 -20.46
N ILE A 380 -5.82 28.64 -19.91
CA ILE A 380 -4.81 28.72 -18.83
C ILE A 380 -3.60 29.52 -19.32
N LEU A 381 -3.21 29.30 -20.57
CA LEU A 381 -2.13 30.00 -21.25
C LEU A 381 -2.49 31.48 -21.49
N TRP A 382 -3.76 31.79 -21.82
CA TRP A 382 -4.29 33.15 -21.95
C TRP A 382 -4.42 33.87 -20.59
N ILE A 383 -4.73 33.13 -19.52
CA ILE A 383 -4.73 33.63 -18.13
C ILE A 383 -3.31 33.97 -17.67
N CYS A 384 -2.35 33.09 -17.96
CA CYS A 384 -0.92 33.35 -17.72
C CYS A 384 -0.44 34.56 -18.53
N PHE A 385 -0.93 34.69 -19.77
CA PHE A 385 -0.70 35.84 -20.65
C PHE A 385 -1.16 37.17 -20.01
N GLU A 386 -2.37 37.25 -19.47
CA GLU A 386 -2.86 38.51 -18.87
C GLU A 386 -2.20 38.82 -17.51
N MET A 387 -1.76 37.79 -16.78
CA MET A 387 -1.09 37.94 -15.48
C MET A 387 0.37 38.40 -15.60
N VAL A 388 1.15 37.84 -16.54
CA VAL A 388 2.55 38.26 -16.78
C VAL A 388 2.60 39.63 -17.47
N ARG A 389 1.65 39.91 -18.38
CA ARG A 389 1.47 41.25 -18.97
C ARG A 389 1.34 42.33 -17.91
N ARG A 390 0.68 42.04 -16.80
CA ARG A 390 0.40 43.00 -15.72
C ARG A 390 1.37 42.94 -14.54
N SER A 391 2.03 41.82 -14.26
CA SER A 391 3.11 41.78 -13.25
C SER A 391 4.35 42.54 -13.73
N HIS A 392 4.63 42.56 -15.05
CA HIS A 392 5.68 43.42 -15.63
C HIS A 392 5.33 44.91 -15.58
N LEU A 393 4.04 45.28 -15.53
CA LEU A 393 3.59 46.65 -15.31
C LEU A 393 3.77 47.11 -13.84
N GLN A 394 3.91 46.18 -12.89
CA GLN A 394 4.08 46.49 -11.45
C GLN A 394 5.51 46.29 -10.91
N SER A 395 6.37 45.51 -11.59
CA SER A 395 7.70 45.12 -11.06
C SER A 395 8.87 46.06 -11.38
N GLY A 396 8.63 47.27 -11.89
CA GLY A 396 9.68 48.30 -11.98
C GLY A 396 10.80 47.97 -12.97
N PHE A 397 10.57 47.14 -13.99
CA PHE A 397 11.42 47.05 -15.19
C PHE A 397 11.17 48.20 -16.18
N GLU A 398 10.61 49.31 -15.69
CA GLU A 398 10.80 50.59 -16.37
C GLU A 398 12.25 51.01 -16.15
N ASN A 399 13.17 50.51 -17.00
CA ASN A 399 14.28 51.36 -17.35
C ASN A 399 13.65 52.47 -18.24
N PRO A 400 13.52 53.71 -17.75
CA PRO A 400 12.89 54.79 -18.52
C PRO A 400 13.64 55.07 -19.84
N LYS A 401 14.85 54.52 -20.02
CA LYS A 401 15.67 54.60 -21.24
C LYS A 401 15.50 53.43 -22.22
N ALA A 402 14.75 52.37 -21.89
CA ALA A 402 14.54 51.26 -22.82
C ALA A 402 13.55 51.66 -23.95
N PRO A 403 13.88 51.42 -25.24
CA PRO A 403 13.01 51.71 -26.39
C PRO A 403 11.59 51.15 -26.24
N GLY A 404 10.58 51.90 -26.70
CA GLY A 404 9.16 51.55 -26.55
C GLY A 404 8.78 50.15 -27.07
N LEU A 405 9.48 49.65 -28.10
CA LEU A 405 9.31 48.31 -28.64
C LEU A 405 9.71 47.21 -27.64
N ILE A 406 10.78 47.41 -26.86
CA ILE A 406 11.25 46.42 -25.86
C ILE A 406 10.27 46.32 -24.70
N ARG A 407 9.67 47.44 -24.27
CA ARG A 407 8.59 47.43 -23.27
C ARG A 407 7.31 46.75 -23.79
N LEU A 408 7.05 46.89 -25.08
CA LEU A 408 5.90 46.27 -25.74
C LEU A 408 6.07 44.76 -25.93
N VAL A 409 7.30 44.28 -26.13
CA VAL A 409 7.63 42.89 -26.52
C VAL A 409 8.08 42.01 -25.34
N ALA A 410 8.75 42.56 -24.32
CA ALA A 410 9.28 41.79 -23.19
C ALA A 410 8.25 40.94 -22.42
N PRO A 411 7.01 41.42 -22.15
CA PRO A 411 5.99 40.59 -21.53
C PRO A 411 5.60 39.41 -22.43
N TRP A 412 5.50 39.61 -23.74
CA TRP A 412 5.19 38.54 -24.69
C TRP A 412 6.29 37.49 -24.78
N VAL A 413 7.56 37.88 -24.68
CA VAL A 413 8.69 36.94 -24.64
C VAL A 413 8.65 36.09 -23.37
N THR A 414 8.40 36.69 -22.20
CA THR A 414 8.25 35.95 -20.93
C THR A 414 7.02 35.04 -20.95
N ILE A 415 5.93 35.50 -21.59
CA ILE A 415 4.69 34.74 -21.75
C ILE A 415 4.89 33.59 -22.73
N PHE A 416 5.15 33.84 -24.01
CA PHE A 416 5.38 32.78 -24.99
C PHE A 416 6.55 31.87 -24.61
N GLY A 417 7.55 32.38 -23.88
CA GLY A 417 8.58 31.58 -23.24
C GLY A 417 8.01 30.65 -22.16
N SER A 418 7.18 31.15 -21.24
CA SER A 418 6.53 30.32 -20.20
C SER A 418 5.50 29.35 -20.77
N LEU A 419 4.67 29.79 -21.73
CA LEU A 419 3.70 28.97 -22.46
C LEU A 419 4.41 27.91 -23.31
N GLY A 420 5.51 28.30 -23.94
CA GLY A 420 6.43 27.42 -24.66
C GLY A 420 7.00 26.37 -23.71
N ILE A 421 7.56 26.74 -22.57
CA ILE A 421 8.11 25.79 -21.58
C ILE A 421 7.01 24.84 -21.06
N VAL A 422 5.83 25.37 -20.74
CA VAL A 422 4.68 24.59 -20.25
C VAL A 422 4.19 23.60 -21.31
N PHE A 423 3.99 24.06 -22.54
CA PHE A 423 3.57 23.22 -23.65
C PHE A 423 4.67 22.24 -24.03
N LEU A 424 5.95 22.61 -23.91
CA LEU A 424 7.10 21.74 -24.11
C LEU A 424 7.12 20.62 -23.06
N VAL A 425 6.87 20.87 -21.78
CA VAL A 425 6.80 19.81 -20.75
C VAL A 425 5.65 18.85 -21.05
N TYR A 426 4.48 19.37 -21.37
CA TYR A 426 3.32 18.56 -21.74
C TYR A 426 3.61 17.71 -23.00
N VAL A 427 4.12 18.35 -24.05
CA VAL A 427 4.49 17.69 -25.30
C VAL A 427 5.56 16.64 -25.04
N PHE A 428 6.59 16.98 -24.28
CA PHE A 428 7.69 16.10 -23.95
C PHE A 428 7.22 14.83 -23.22
N LEU A 429 6.35 14.95 -22.21
CA LEU A 429 5.83 13.79 -21.48
C LEU A 429 4.87 12.94 -22.34
N PHE A 430 3.88 13.57 -22.98
CA PHE A 430 2.86 12.83 -23.74
C PHE A 430 3.34 12.33 -25.12
N SER A 431 4.43 12.89 -25.64
CA SER A 431 5.12 12.35 -26.82
C SER A 431 6.24 11.38 -26.48
N GLN A 432 6.39 10.98 -25.20
CA GLN A 432 7.42 10.04 -24.77
C GLN A 432 8.83 10.53 -25.14
N MET A 433 9.17 11.76 -24.74
CA MET A 433 10.41 12.43 -25.13
C MET A 433 10.58 12.49 -26.66
N PHE A 434 9.47 12.75 -27.37
CA PHE A 434 9.35 12.76 -28.83
C PHE A 434 9.42 11.40 -29.55
N ALA A 435 9.50 10.29 -28.82
CA ALA A 435 9.49 8.94 -29.39
C ALA A 435 8.12 8.50 -29.94
N ASP A 436 7.02 9.08 -29.46
CA ASP A 436 5.65 8.80 -29.92
C ASP A 436 4.80 10.07 -30.08
N PRO A 437 4.94 10.80 -31.20
CA PRO A 437 4.13 12.00 -31.46
C PRO A 437 2.61 11.74 -31.49
N ALA A 438 2.17 10.51 -31.79
CA ALA A 438 0.76 10.13 -31.80
C ALA A 438 0.17 10.01 -30.38
N GLY A 439 1.03 9.87 -29.36
CA GLY A 439 0.65 9.91 -27.94
C GLY A 439 -0.02 11.21 -27.50
N LEU A 440 0.26 12.35 -28.16
CA LEU A 440 -0.37 13.65 -27.87
C LEU A 440 -1.88 13.65 -28.14
N LYS A 441 -2.31 12.96 -29.20
CA LYS A 441 -3.72 12.87 -29.59
C LYS A 441 -4.48 11.87 -28.72
N ARG A 442 -3.84 10.73 -28.41
CA ARG A 442 -4.37 9.64 -27.60
C ARG A 442 -4.49 10.01 -26.11
N GLY A 443 -3.46 10.64 -25.54
CA GLY A 443 -3.39 10.93 -24.11
C GLY A 443 -4.49 11.84 -23.54
N ILE A 444 -5.12 12.70 -24.35
CA ILE A 444 -6.26 13.52 -23.92
C ILE A 444 -7.59 12.80 -24.15
N TYR A 445 -7.75 12.23 -25.34
CA TYR A 445 -9.02 11.67 -25.80
C TYR A 445 -9.33 10.36 -25.08
N ASP A 446 -8.39 9.41 -25.12
CA ASP A 446 -8.53 8.08 -24.52
C ASP A 446 -8.68 8.18 -22.99
N TYR A 447 -8.04 9.16 -22.36
CA TYR A 447 -8.10 9.40 -20.92
C TYR A 447 -9.48 9.85 -20.44
N ILE A 448 -10.11 10.73 -21.21
CA ILE A 448 -11.47 11.21 -20.94
C ILE A 448 -12.49 10.11 -21.28
N GLU A 449 -12.32 9.44 -22.42
CA GLU A 449 -13.18 8.32 -22.85
C GLU A 449 -13.15 7.18 -21.83
N TYR A 450 -11.97 6.78 -21.37
CA TYR A 450 -11.81 5.80 -20.32
C TYR A 450 -12.42 6.27 -19.00
N TRP A 451 -12.16 7.51 -18.56
CA TRP A 451 -12.77 8.02 -17.33
C TRP A 451 -14.30 8.01 -17.39
N PHE A 452 -14.89 8.37 -18.55
CA PHE A 452 -16.34 8.27 -18.77
C PHE A 452 -16.82 6.81 -18.76
N GLY A 453 -16.17 5.89 -19.48
CA GLY A 453 -16.52 4.46 -19.48
C GLY A 453 -16.51 3.84 -18.08
N HIS A 454 -15.64 4.33 -17.19
CA HIS A 454 -15.57 3.88 -15.80
C HIS A 454 -16.69 4.41 -14.89
N GLN A 455 -17.24 5.60 -15.16
CA GLN A 455 -18.39 6.12 -14.41
C GLN A 455 -19.71 5.54 -14.94
N LEU A 456 -19.72 5.08 -16.20
CA LEU A 456 -20.86 4.48 -16.90
C LEU A 456 -21.02 2.95 -16.64
N GLY A 457 -20.29 2.39 -15.68
CA GLY A 457 -20.68 1.11 -15.05
C GLY A 457 -20.23 -0.18 -15.72
N GLU A 458 -19.37 -0.17 -16.74
CA GLU A 458 -18.98 -1.42 -17.42
C GLU A 458 -17.93 -2.26 -16.65
N TYR A 459 -17.18 -1.70 -15.67
CA TYR A 459 -15.99 -2.37 -15.10
C TYR A 459 -15.55 -2.02 -13.65
N ARG A 460 -16.42 -1.73 -12.65
CA ARG A 460 -15.91 -1.22 -11.33
C ARG A 460 -16.43 -1.84 -10.03
N ILE A 461 -15.53 -1.77 -9.03
CA ILE A 461 -15.67 -2.19 -7.63
C ILE A 461 -16.74 -1.33 -6.94
N PHE A 462 -17.91 -1.93 -6.77
CA PHE A 462 -19.03 -1.29 -6.11
C PHE A 462 -18.83 -1.22 -4.59
N GLY A 463 -19.43 -0.22 -3.93
CA GLY A 463 -19.49 -0.19 -2.48
C GLY A 463 -20.25 1.01 -1.91
N PRO A 464 -20.50 1.00 -0.60
CA PRO A 464 -21.41 1.95 0.03
C PRO A 464 -20.80 3.36 0.14
N PHE A 465 -21.67 4.38 0.23
CA PHE A 465 -21.20 5.79 0.26
C PHE A 465 -20.26 6.12 1.42
N TRP A 466 -20.37 5.38 2.53
CA TRP A 466 -19.58 5.55 3.74
C TRP A 466 -18.21 4.83 3.72
N PHE A 467 -17.88 4.13 2.63
CA PHE A 467 -16.65 3.33 2.49
C PHE A 467 -15.38 4.07 2.96
N TYR A 468 -15.19 5.31 2.54
CA TYR A 468 -14.01 6.11 2.91
C TYR A 468 -14.06 6.62 4.36
N ILE A 469 -15.25 6.85 4.92
CA ILE A 469 -15.42 7.24 6.32
C ILE A 469 -14.94 6.11 7.23
N ALA A 470 -15.34 4.87 6.92
CA ALA A 470 -14.87 3.70 7.67
C ALA A 470 -13.33 3.60 7.67
N ARG A 471 -12.68 3.85 6.52
CA ARG A 471 -11.21 3.85 6.40
C ARG A 471 -10.55 4.95 7.22
N LEU A 472 -11.08 6.17 7.15
CA LEU A 472 -10.56 7.29 7.95
C LEU A 472 -10.74 7.02 9.44
N ILE A 473 -11.82 6.36 9.85
CA ILE A 473 -11.98 5.92 11.25
C ILE A 473 -10.90 4.88 11.58
N ILE A 474 -10.60 3.91 10.71
CA ILE A 474 -9.61 2.87 11.02
C ILE A 474 -8.19 3.45 11.17
N TYR A 475 -7.75 4.25 10.21
CA TYR A 475 -6.35 4.66 10.10
C TYR A 475 -6.09 6.10 10.58
N GLU A 476 -7.09 6.97 10.53
CA GLU A 476 -6.95 8.41 10.77
C GLU A 476 -7.87 8.91 11.91
N PHE A 477 -8.38 8.02 12.80
CA PHE A 477 -9.40 8.37 13.81
C PHE A 477 -9.03 9.62 14.63
N ALA A 478 -7.79 9.73 15.11
CA ALA A 478 -7.39 10.85 15.96
C ALA A 478 -7.51 12.15 15.20
N PHE A 479 -7.03 12.19 13.96
CA PHE A 479 -7.13 13.40 13.14
C PHE A 479 -8.56 13.71 12.73
N LEU A 480 -9.36 12.69 12.38
CA LEU A 480 -10.78 12.89 12.07
C LEU A 480 -11.55 13.48 13.27
N LEU A 481 -11.36 12.94 14.47
CA LEU A 481 -12.01 13.43 15.70
C LEU A 481 -11.54 14.85 16.05
N ILE A 482 -10.23 15.06 16.07
CA ILE A 482 -9.62 16.34 16.44
C ILE A 482 -10.04 17.45 15.46
N ALA A 483 -10.01 17.18 14.16
CA ALA A 483 -10.46 18.11 13.14
C ALA A 483 -11.96 18.40 13.29
N THR A 484 -12.80 17.38 13.41
CA THR A 484 -14.26 17.56 13.48
C THR A 484 -14.67 18.38 14.71
N PHE A 485 -14.27 17.94 15.90
CA PHE A 485 -14.62 18.66 17.13
C PHE A 485 -13.95 20.02 17.24
N GLY A 486 -12.72 20.15 16.73
CA GLY A 486 -12.02 21.41 16.71
C GLY A 486 -12.61 22.45 15.75
N VAL A 487 -13.09 22.03 14.57
CA VAL A 487 -13.82 22.91 13.64
C VAL A 487 -15.13 23.36 14.29
N LEU A 488 -15.89 22.43 14.89
CA LEU A 488 -17.14 22.76 15.59
C LEU A 488 -16.89 23.74 16.74
N ALA A 489 -15.85 23.52 17.56
CA ALA A 489 -15.47 24.43 18.62
C ALA A 489 -15.06 25.82 18.08
N ALA A 490 -14.30 25.88 16.98
CA ALA A 490 -13.94 27.14 16.34
C ALA A 490 -15.17 27.89 15.79
N LEU A 491 -16.15 27.19 15.23
CA LEU A 491 -17.42 27.77 14.79
C LEU A 491 -18.26 28.31 15.96
N VAL A 492 -18.35 27.57 17.05
CA VAL A 492 -19.03 28.03 18.28
C VAL A 492 -18.35 29.30 18.82
N LEU A 493 -17.02 29.34 18.85
CA LEU A 493 -16.27 30.54 19.25
C LEU A 493 -16.54 31.75 18.32
N LEU A 494 -16.69 31.53 17.02
CA LEU A 494 -17.11 32.60 16.09
C LEU A 494 -18.51 33.12 16.40
N ILE A 495 -19.45 32.22 16.68
CA ILE A 495 -20.83 32.58 17.01
C ILE A 495 -20.83 33.42 18.30
N ILE A 496 -20.16 32.95 19.36
CA ILE A 496 -20.02 33.69 20.63
C ILE A 496 -19.38 35.07 20.39
N LYS A 497 -18.34 35.16 19.55
CA LYS A 497 -17.70 36.43 19.16
C LYS A 497 -18.66 37.38 18.44
N ARG A 498 -19.51 36.86 17.55
CA ARG A 498 -20.49 37.65 16.81
C ARG A 498 -21.58 38.24 17.72
N PHE A 499 -21.89 37.56 18.83
CA PHE A 499 -22.88 38.01 19.82
C PHE A 499 -22.26 38.77 21.01
N GLY A 500 -21.01 39.22 20.91
CA GLY A 500 -20.39 40.16 21.86
C GLY A 500 -19.95 39.59 23.21
N ALA A 501 -20.08 38.29 23.44
CA ALA A 501 -19.81 37.66 24.74
C ALA A 501 -18.36 37.16 24.93
N VAL A 502 -17.37 37.80 24.28
CA VAL A 502 -15.97 37.35 24.32
C VAL A 502 -15.11 38.26 25.21
N PRO A 503 -14.44 37.72 26.24
CA PRO A 503 -13.48 38.47 27.05
C PRO A 503 -12.39 39.10 26.18
N ALA A 504 -12.00 40.34 26.48
CA ALA A 504 -11.01 41.14 25.73
C ALA A 504 -9.63 40.48 25.51
N ALA A 505 -9.35 39.35 26.17
CA ALA A 505 -8.15 38.54 25.93
C ALA A 505 -8.17 37.78 24.58
N ALA A 506 -9.34 37.40 24.06
CA ALA A 506 -9.45 36.65 22.80
C ALA A 506 -9.56 37.55 21.54
N SER A 507 -9.74 38.86 21.70
CA SER A 507 -9.70 39.84 20.60
C SER A 507 -8.29 40.35 20.28
N ARG A 508 -7.30 40.09 21.15
CA ARG A 508 -5.92 40.61 21.04
C ARG A 508 -4.95 39.77 20.20
N PHE A 509 -5.38 38.65 19.63
CA PHE A 509 -4.50 37.76 18.87
C PHE A 509 -4.65 37.96 17.35
N GLU A 510 -3.69 38.66 16.74
CA GLU A 510 -3.49 38.80 15.29
C GLU A 510 -2.90 37.54 14.62
N PHE A 511 -3.25 36.34 15.09
CA PHE A 511 -2.85 35.11 14.41
C PHE A 511 -3.86 34.79 13.29
N PRO A 512 -3.43 34.41 12.07
CA PRO A 512 -4.34 33.79 11.11
C PRO A 512 -4.85 32.49 11.75
N GLY A 513 -6.07 32.52 12.27
CA GLY A 513 -6.69 31.36 12.90
C GLY A 513 -7.27 30.38 11.89
N PRO A 514 -8.16 29.46 12.31
CA PRO A 514 -8.91 28.57 11.43
C PRO A 514 -9.84 29.33 10.45
N PHE A 515 -9.85 30.66 10.53
CA PHE A 515 -10.59 31.58 9.69
C PHE A 515 -9.74 32.20 8.58
N SER A 516 -8.46 31.85 8.47
CA SER A 516 -7.65 32.25 7.30
C SER A 516 -8.25 31.61 6.03
N PRO A 517 -8.28 32.33 4.89
CA PRO A 517 -8.89 31.80 3.66
C PRO A 517 -8.30 30.46 3.23
N PHE A 518 -6.99 30.28 3.41
CA PHE A 518 -6.31 29.03 3.07
C PHE A 518 -6.69 27.89 4.03
N PHE A 519 -6.87 28.14 5.34
CA PHE A 519 -7.30 27.08 6.25
C PHE A 519 -8.76 26.69 6.04
N ILE A 520 -9.63 27.66 5.70
CA ILE A 520 -11.01 27.38 5.27
C ILE A 520 -11.01 26.52 4.00
N PHE A 521 -10.10 26.78 3.06
CA PHE A 521 -9.90 25.93 1.89
C PHE A 521 -9.52 24.49 2.28
N LEU A 522 -8.65 24.29 3.28
CA LEU A 522 -8.32 22.93 3.76
C LEU A 522 -9.54 22.22 4.38
N ILE A 523 -10.35 22.93 5.16
CA ILE A 523 -11.61 22.39 5.71
C ILE A 523 -12.57 22.02 4.58
N TRP A 524 -12.70 22.90 3.57
CA TRP A 524 -13.48 22.61 2.37
C TRP A 524 -13.00 21.34 1.68
N MET A 525 -11.70 21.22 1.42
CA MET A 525 -11.14 20.04 0.75
C MET A 525 -11.33 18.76 1.58
N ALA A 526 -11.23 18.83 2.91
CA ALA A 526 -11.49 17.69 3.80
C ALA A 526 -12.93 17.17 3.63
N ILE A 527 -13.91 18.08 3.70
CA ILE A 527 -15.33 17.74 3.59
C ILE A 527 -15.67 17.33 2.15
N PHE A 528 -15.25 18.11 1.17
CA PHE A 528 -15.52 17.89 -0.25
C PHE A 528 -14.96 16.53 -0.71
N ASN A 529 -13.69 16.22 -0.40
CA ASN A 529 -13.11 14.95 -0.80
C ASN A 529 -13.81 13.77 -0.10
N THR A 530 -14.22 13.89 1.16
CA THR A 530 -14.97 12.81 1.82
C THR A 530 -16.34 12.59 1.18
N ILE A 531 -17.05 13.67 0.81
CA ILE A 531 -18.36 13.59 0.17
C ILE A 531 -18.22 13.04 -1.26
N ILE A 532 -17.41 13.66 -2.11
CA ILE A 532 -17.36 13.35 -3.54
C ILE A 532 -16.95 11.89 -3.79
N TYR A 533 -15.91 11.41 -3.11
CA TYR A 533 -15.50 10.01 -3.21
C TYR A 533 -16.51 9.06 -2.55
N GLY A 534 -17.27 9.53 -1.56
CA GLY A 534 -18.45 8.83 -1.05
C GLY A 534 -19.56 8.66 -2.10
N PHE A 535 -19.76 9.64 -2.99
CA PHE A 535 -20.79 9.59 -4.03
C PHE A 535 -20.37 8.84 -5.31
N LEU A 536 -19.09 8.88 -5.67
CA LEU A 536 -18.53 8.20 -6.84
C LEU A 536 -18.61 6.68 -6.70
N HIS A 537 -18.82 5.96 -7.80
CA HIS A 537 -18.96 4.48 -7.78
C HIS A 537 -17.62 3.75 -7.53
N GLU A 538 -16.47 4.39 -7.76
CA GLU A 538 -15.16 3.77 -7.50
C GLU A 538 -14.84 3.69 -6.00
N LYS A 539 -15.00 2.51 -5.39
CA LYS A 539 -14.64 2.25 -3.98
C LYS A 539 -13.27 1.62 -3.84
N ALA A 540 -12.28 2.34 -4.32
CA ALA A 540 -10.90 1.91 -4.27
C ALA A 540 -10.18 2.35 -2.97
N PRO A 541 -9.51 1.43 -2.26
CA PRO A 541 -8.81 1.70 -1.00
C PRO A 541 -7.83 2.87 -1.00
N TRP A 542 -7.12 3.06 -2.11
CA TRP A 542 -6.07 4.08 -2.27
C TRP A 542 -6.56 5.51 -2.40
N LEU A 543 -7.80 5.68 -2.85
CA LEU A 543 -8.41 7.01 -2.90
C LEU A 543 -8.60 7.62 -1.50
N ALA A 544 -8.44 6.82 -0.43
CA ALA A 544 -8.37 7.27 0.97
C ALA A 544 -7.26 8.32 1.23
N PHE A 545 -6.17 8.28 0.45
CA PHE A 545 -5.07 9.24 0.54
C PHE A 545 -5.53 10.68 0.33
N HIS A 546 -6.47 10.86 -0.60
CA HIS A 546 -6.96 12.17 -1.01
C HIS A 546 -7.81 12.87 0.07
N GLN A 547 -8.45 12.11 0.97
CA GLN A 547 -9.13 12.66 2.15
C GLN A 547 -8.17 12.76 3.35
N ALA A 548 -7.24 11.82 3.52
CA ALA A 548 -6.31 11.81 4.66
C ALA A 548 -5.43 13.06 4.74
N ILE A 549 -4.96 13.59 3.59
CA ILE A 549 -4.16 14.83 3.56
C ILE A 549 -4.91 16.00 4.23
N PRO A 550 -6.06 16.49 3.71
CA PRO A 550 -6.69 17.66 4.29
C PRO A 550 -7.19 17.41 5.73
N TRP A 551 -7.66 16.20 6.08
CA TRP A 551 -8.07 15.89 7.45
C TRP A 551 -6.92 15.96 8.46
N SER A 552 -5.75 15.40 8.14
CA SER A 552 -4.56 15.47 9.00
C SER A 552 -4.06 16.90 9.17
N LEU A 553 -4.02 17.69 8.09
CA LEU A 553 -3.63 19.10 8.13
C LEU A 553 -4.58 19.94 8.98
N VAL A 554 -5.89 19.78 8.81
CA VAL A 554 -6.89 20.51 9.61
C VAL A 554 -6.76 20.15 11.09
N ALA A 555 -6.58 18.87 11.43
CA ALA A 555 -6.38 18.43 12.81
C ALA A 555 -5.13 19.06 13.45
N GLY A 556 -3.98 18.97 12.76
CA GLY A 556 -2.71 19.53 13.23
C GLY A 556 -2.76 21.05 13.40
N GLY A 557 -3.36 21.75 12.44
CA GLY A 557 -3.53 23.20 12.51
C GLY A 557 -4.44 23.65 13.66
N ILE A 558 -5.55 22.95 13.88
CA ILE A 558 -6.49 23.20 14.99
C ILE A 558 -5.83 22.99 16.35
N LEU A 559 -5.10 21.88 16.53
CA LEU A 559 -4.41 21.62 17.79
C LEU A 559 -3.42 22.74 18.10
N ALA A 560 -2.55 23.05 17.14
CA ALA A 560 -1.54 24.10 17.31
C ALA A 560 -2.17 25.48 17.56
N TRP A 561 -3.28 25.79 16.88
CA TRP A 561 -4.06 27.00 17.11
C TRP A 561 -4.65 27.05 18.53
N GLY A 562 -5.25 25.96 19.01
CA GLY A 562 -5.77 25.83 20.37
C GLY A 562 -4.71 26.08 21.44
N PHE A 563 -3.52 25.47 21.29
CA PHE A 563 -2.38 25.72 22.20
C PHE A 563 -1.89 27.17 22.18
N SER A 564 -2.01 27.85 21.03
CA SER A 564 -1.54 29.23 20.87
C SER A 564 -2.43 30.28 21.56
N ILE A 565 -3.75 30.08 21.58
CA ILE A 565 -4.71 31.06 22.10
C ILE A 565 -4.97 30.88 23.59
N TRP A 566 -4.97 29.64 24.08
CA TRP A 566 -5.41 29.36 25.44
C TRP A 566 -4.18 29.34 26.36
N GLN A 567 -3.93 30.46 27.04
CA GLN A 567 -2.81 30.60 27.98
C GLN A 567 -3.03 29.86 29.31
N ASN A 568 -4.29 29.45 29.60
CA ASN A 568 -4.61 28.71 30.81
C ASN A 568 -3.96 27.32 30.79
N ARG A 569 -3.05 27.08 31.75
CA ARG A 569 -2.34 25.80 31.92
C ARG A 569 -3.28 24.60 32.07
N TRP A 570 -4.42 24.76 32.73
CA TRP A 570 -5.38 23.68 32.97
C TRP A 570 -6.12 23.30 31.69
N PHE A 571 -6.44 24.29 30.84
CA PHE A 571 -7.02 23.99 29.54
C PHE A 571 -6.02 23.28 28.63
N ARG A 572 -4.76 23.76 28.58
CA ARG A 572 -3.70 23.07 27.82
C ARG A 572 -3.51 21.65 28.31
N LEU A 573 -3.50 21.45 29.64
CA LEU A 573 -3.42 20.11 30.22
C LEU A 573 -4.62 19.25 29.82
N ALA A 574 -5.85 19.79 29.85
CA ALA A 574 -7.04 19.06 29.40
C ALA A 574 -6.95 18.67 27.92
N VAL A 575 -6.52 19.57 27.03
CA VAL A 575 -6.31 19.26 25.61
C VAL A 575 -5.24 18.18 25.44
N ILE A 576 -4.13 18.24 26.16
CA ILE A 576 -3.08 17.20 26.13
C ILE A 576 -3.66 15.87 26.62
N THR A 577 -4.35 15.85 27.77
CA THR A 577 -4.94 14.64 28.34
C THR A 577 -5.96 13.98 27.40
N LEU A 578 -6.73 14.77 26.66
CA LEU A 578 -7.72 14.26 25.71
C LEU A 578 -7.09 13.80 24.38
N THR A 579 -6.05 14.46 23.90
CA THR A 579 -5.51 14.24 22.54
C THR A 579 -4.26 13.37 22.51
N ALA A 580 -3.42 13.37 23.55
CA ALA A 580 -2.19 12.59 23.60
C ALA A 580 -2.44 11.07 23.50
N PRO A 581 -3.42 10.46 24.20
CA PRO A 581 -3.70 9.03 24.04
C PRO A 581 -4.12 8.68 22.61
N LEU A 582 -4.91 9.56 21.97
CA LEU A 582 -5.34 9.38 20.58
C LEU A 582 -4.14 9.44 19.63
N LEU A 583 -3.26 10.43 19.79
CA LEU A 583 -2.06 10.59 18.97
C LEU A 583 -1.04 9.46 19.18
N LEU A 584 -0.89 8.94 20.42
CA LEU A 584 -0.06 7.76 20.70
C LEU A 584 -0.61 6.50 20.03
N LEU A 585 -1.93 6.33 20.05
CA LEU A 585 -2.57 5.22 19.33
C LEU A 585 -2.40 5.38 17.80
N THR A 586 -2.50 6.60 17.27
CA THR A 586 -2.19 6.87 15.85
C THR A 586 -0.73 6.59 15.52
N LEU A 587 0.22 6.95 16.39
CA LEU A 587 1.63 6.61 16.21
C LEU A 587 1.86 5.09 16.21
N LYS A 588 1.17 4.35 17.10
CA LYS A 588 1.20 2.88 17.09
C LYS A 588 0.71 2.32 15.75
N VAL A 589 -0.43 2.79 15.25
CA VAL A 589 -0.98 2.37 13.95
C VAL A 589 -0.03 2.75 12.82
N HIS A 590 0.54 3.95 12.85
CA HIS A 590 1.53 4.41 11.87
C HIS A 590 2.71 3.44 11.79
N ILE A 591 3.33 3.10 12.94
CA ILE A 591 4.49 2.20 13.00
C ILE A 591 4.11 0.80 12.50
N GLN A 592 2.97 0.27 12.94
CA GLN A 592 2.55 -1.09 12.57
C GLN A 592 2.29 -1.24 11.07
N VAL A 593 1.47 -0.36 10.50
CA VAL A 593 1.06 -0.41 9.09
C VAL A 593 2.23 -0.13 8.15
N ASN A 594 3.15 0.76 8.53
CA ASN A 594 4.21 1.21 7.63
C ASN A 594 5.55 0.48 7.82
N HIS A 595 5.84 -0.04 9.01
CA HIS A 595 7.18 -0.53 9.35
C HIS A 595 7.24 -1.96 9.87
N ILE A 596 6.21 -2.43 10.60
CA ILE A 596 6.24 -3.78 11.20
C ILE A 596 5.55 -4.81 10.29
N TRP A 597 4.39 -4.47 9.73
CA TRP A 597 3.57 -5.38 8.92
C TRP A 597 3.10 -4.76 7.59
N PRO A 598 4.01 -4.22 6.76
CA PRO A 598 3.63 -3.48 5.56
C PRO A 598 3.04 -4.37 4.45
N ASP A 599 3.33 -5.67 4.49
CA ASP A 599 2.91 -6.74 3.56
C ASP A 599 1.77 -7.63 4.11
N ASN A 600 1.20 -7.28 5.26
CA ASN A 600 0.13 -8.07 5.87
C ASN A 600 -1.20 -7.91 5.11
N THR A 601 -1.73 -9.01 4.58
CA THR A 601 -2.97 -9.03 3.82
C THR A 601 -4.23 -8.72 4.63
N ALA A 602 -4.17 -8.82 5.95
CA ALA A 602 -5.23 -8.35 6.84
C ALA A 602 -5.30 -6.82 6.96
N GLU A 603 -4.29 -6.09 6.47
CA GLU A 603 -4.29 -4.63 6.43
C GLU A 603 -5.09 -4.11 5.24
N LEU A 604 -6.21 -3.52 5.59
CA LEU A 604 -7.24 -3.01 4.70
C LEU A 604 -6.85 -1.76 3.89
N VAL A 605 -5.57 -1.38 3.85
CA VAL A 605 -5.10 -0.12 3.23
C VAL A 605 -5.13 -0.18 1.71
N SER A 606 -4.81 -1.33 1.10
CA SER A 606 -4.84 -1.55 -0.35
C SER A 606 -5.88 -2.62 -0.73
N GLN A 607 -6.23 -2.76 -2.02
CA GLN A 607 -7.27 -3.69 -2.49
C GLN A 607 -6.81 -5.13 -2.63
N GLN A 608 -5.58 -5.33 -3.10
CA GLN A 608 -5.00 -6.64 -3.44
C GLN A 608 -3.61 -6.78 -2.85
N GLN A 609 -3.54 -6.87 -1.53
CA GLN A 609 -2.27 -6.88 -0.82
C GLN A 609 -1.52 -8.18 -1.10
N ALA A 610 -0.34 -8.07 -1.74
CA ALA A 610 0.58 -9.19 -1.88
C ALA A 610 1.11 -9.60 -0.50
N ASP A 611 1.19 -10.92 -0.26
CA ASP A 611 1.68 -11.45 1.00
C ASP A 611 3.21 -11.55 1.02
N ARG A 612 3.77 -11.72 2.23
CA ARG A 612 5.19 -11.96 2.46
C ARG A 612 5.69 -13.21 1.72
N ASP A 613 4.85 -14.24 1.58
CA ASP A 613 5.13 -15.48 0.86
C ASP A 613 5.68 -15.24 -0.56
N ILE A 614 5.28 -14.16 -1.23
CA ILE A 614 5.81 -13.76 -2.54
C ILE A 614 7.33 -13.64 -2.50
N ARG A 615 7.89 -13.04 -1.45
CA ARG A 615 9.36 -12.88 -1.32
C ARG A 615 10.05 -14.21 -1.10
N ASP A 616 9.39 -15.14 -0.44
CA ASP A 616 9.94 -16.48 -0.25
C ASP A 616 9.93 -17.26 -1.56
N MET A 617 8.95 -17.02 -2.45
CA MET A 617 8.94 -17.54 -3.82
C MET A 617 10.02 -16.90 -4.70
N VAL A 618 10.24 -15.59 -4.59
CA VAL A 618 11.32 -14.91 -5.33
C VAL A 618 12.68 -15.48 -4.93
N LYS A 619 12.95 -15.60 -3.62
CA LYS A 619 14.18 -16.23 -3.12
C LYS A 619 14.34 -17.68 -3.57
N LEU A 620 13.23 -18.41 -3.70
CA LEU A 620 13.25 -19.79 -4.22
C LEU A 620 13.70 -19.83 -5.67
N VAL A 621 13.18 -18.93 -6.51
CA VAL A 621 13.57 -18.84 -7.92
C VAL A 621 15.01 -18.32 -8.07
N GLU A 622 15.41 -17.29 -7.32
CA GLU A 622 16.79 -16.79 -7.30
C GLU A 622 17.79 -17.89 -6.92
N ARG A 623 17.44 -18.69 -5.91
CA ARG A 623 18.26 -19.86 -5.56
C ARG A 623 18.33 -20.86 -6.69
N LEU A 624 17.19 -21.25 -7.27
CA LEU A 624 17.19 -22.15 -8.43
C LEU A 624 18.05 -21.56 -9.55
N ALA A 625 18.00 -20.27 -9.81
CA ALA A 625 18.83 -19.65 -10.84
C ALA A 625 20.34 -19.81 -10.58
N GLU A 626 20.78 -19.51 -9.35
CA GLU A 626 22.18 -19.65 -8.92
C GLU A 626 22.64 -21.10 -8.96
N GLU A 627 21.82 -21.96 -8.39
CA GLU A 627 22.08 -23.38 -8.22
C GLU A 627 22.23 -24.10 -9.57
N THR A 628 21.47 -23.67 -10.57
CA THR A 628 21.41 -24.29 -11.90
C THR A 628 22.45 -23.72 -12.86
N GLY A 629 23.20 -22.71 -12.41
CA GLY A 629 24.11 -21.94 -13.25
C GLY A 629 23.42 -21.17 -14.37
N LEU A 630 22.09 -21.19 -14.46
CA LEU A 630 21.33 -20.50 -15.49
C LEU A 630 21.22 -19.00 -15.19
N TYR A 631 21.22 -18.60 -13.92
CA TYR A 631 21.04 -17.20 -13.51
C TYR A 631 19.85 -16.57 -14.26
N GLU A 632 20.09 -15.51 -15.03
CA GLU A 632 19.10 -14.80 -15.86
C GLU A 632 18.51 -15.65 -17.01
N GLU A 633 19.18 -16.74 -17.39
CA GLU A 633 18.72 -17.68 -18.42
C GLU A 633 17.69 -18.69 -17.90
N LEU A 634 17.38 -18.71 -16.59
CA LEU A 634 16.39 -19.62 -16.02
C LEU A 634 15.00 -19.32 -16.63
N PRO A 635 14.39 -20.27 -17.36
CA PRO A 635 13.10 -20.05 -17.99
C PRO A 635 11.97 -20.15 -16.96
N ILE A 636 11.27 -19.02 -16.74
CA ILE A 636 10.14 -18.91 -15.82
C ILE A 636 8.84 -18.81 -16.62
N ALA A 637 7.97 -19.78 -16.42
CA ALA A 637 6.64 -19.81 -17.02
C ALA A 637 5.60 -19.22 -16.05
N THR A 638 4.82 -18.23 -16.52
CA THR A 638 3.74 -17.61 -15.72
C THR A 638 2.41 -17.61 -16.46
N GLU A 639 1.33 -17.85 -15.72
CA GLU A 639 -0.06 -17.71 -16.19
C GLU A 639 -0.61 -16.30 -15.97
N ASP A 640 -1.63 -15.89 -16.74
CA ASP A 640 -2.15 -14.52 -16.78
C ASP A 640 -2.72 -14.02 -15.42
N GLU A 641 -3.36 -14.89 -14.61
CA GLU A 641 -3.95 -14.49 -13.31
C GLU A 641 -2.93 -14.36 -12.16
N VAL A 642 -1.80 -15.06 -12.26
CA VAL A 642 -0.76 -15.16 -11.21
C VAL A 642 0.47 -14.32 -11.53
N GLU A 643 0.51 -13.73 -12.73
CA GLU A 643 1.63 -12.94 -13.23
C GLU A 643 2.06 -11.90 -12.19
N TRP A 644 1.15 -11.11 -11.63
CA TRP A 644 1.54 -10.01 -10.73
C TRP A 644 1.64 -10.46 -9.26
N PRO A 645 2.77 -10.24 -8.57
CA PRO A 645 3.76 -9.20 -8.82
C PRO A 645 5.10 -9.68 -9.46
N PHE A 646 5.15 -10.88 -10.03
CA PHE A 646 6.40 -11.50 -10.48
C PHE A 646 7.15 -10.79 -11.62
N PRO A 647 6.54 -10.07 -12.59
CA PRO A 647 7.28 -9.36 -13.64
C PRO A 647 8.36 -8.44 -13.11
N TRP A 648 8.09 -7.69 -12.03
CA TRP A 648 9.08 -6.85 -11.37
C TRP A 648 10.24 -7.67 -10.81
N TYR A 649 9.96 -8.71 -10.03
CA TYR A 649 11.01 -9.50 -9.37
C TYR A 649 11.85 -10.31 -10.36
N PHE A 650 11.21 -10.83 -11.40
CA PHE A 650 11.86 -11.65 -12.42
C PHE A 650 12.21 -10.85 -13.69
N ARG A 651 12.39 -9.53 -13.58
CA ARG A 651 12.68 -8.64 -14.72
C ARG A 651 13.98 -8.97 -15.47
N HIS A 652 14.93 -9.59 -14.78
CA HIS A 652 16.21 -10.03 -15.34
C HIS A 652 16.19 -11.45 -15.87
N TYR A 653 15.06 -12.16 -15.74
CA TYR A 653 14.96 -13.56 -16.10
C TYR A 653 14.31 -13.75 -17.47
N THR A 654 14.65 -14.86 -18.12
CA THR A 654 13.97 -15.33 -19.32
C THR A 654 12.55 -15.79 -18.95
N LYS A 655 11.55 -14.96 -19.28
CA LYS A 655 10.13 -15.22 -18.97
C LYS A 655 9.34 -15.55 -20.23
N TYR A 656 8.37 -16.46 -20.12
CA TYR A 656 7.40 -16.69 -21.18
C TYR A 656 6.01 -17.00 -20.61
N ARG A 657 4.97 -16.55 -21.31
CA ARG A 657 3.59 -16.76 -20.90
C ARG A 657 3.09 -18.11 -21.38
N VAL A 658 2.36 -18.79 -20.52
CA VAL A 658 1.74 -20.08 -20.81
C VAL A 658 0.25 -19.99 -20.52
N LYS A 659 -0.58 -20.47 -21.44
CA LYS A 659 -2.04 -20.54 -21.26
C LYS A 659 -2.49 -21.75 -20.45
N THR A 660 -1.64 -22.78 -20.39
CA THR A 660 -1.85 -24.05 -19.68
C THR A 660 -0.50 -24.58 -19.22
N ALA A 661 -0.49 -25.63 -18.39
CA ALA A 661 0.72 -26.28 -17.91
C ALA A 661 1.73 -26.62 -19.03
N ASP A 662 3.01 -26.26 -18.84
CA ASP A 662 4.11 -26.57 -19.75
C ASP A 662 5.06 -27.60 -19.11
N PRO A 663 5.05 -28.87 -19.56
CA PRO A 663 5.90 -29.92 -19.01
C PRO A 663 7.41 -29.67 -19.18
N ASN A 664 7.81 -28.72 -20.04
CA ASN A 664 9.21 -28.40 -20.29
C ASN A 664 9.73 -27.26 -19.41
N ALA A 665 8.84 -26.50 -18.75
CA ALA A 665 9.23 -25.42 -17.85
C ALA A 665 10.13 -25.94 -16.72
N ILE A 666 11.10 -25.12 -16.27
CA ILE A 666 11.89 -25.43 -15.08
C ILE A 666 11.15 -24.94 -13.83
N VAL A 667 10.64 -23.70 -13.91
CA VAL A 667 9.76 -23.10 -12.90
C VAL A 667 8.48 -22.65 -13.57
N GLN A 668 7.34 -23.04 -12.99
CA GLN A 668 6.03 -22.57 -13.44
C GLN A 668 5.15 -22.11 -12.27
N PHE A 669 4.48 -20.97 -12.42
CA PHE A 669 3.50 -20.45 -11.46
C PHE A 669 2.07 -20.65 -11.96
N GLY A 670 1.15 -21.00 -11.04
CA GLY A 670 -0.29 -21.10 -11.27
C GLY A 670 -1.10 -20.86 -10.00
N ASP A 671 -2.43 -20.98 -10.04
CA ASP A 671 -3.33 -20.68 -8.92
C ASP A 671 -4.35 -21.79 -8.66
N ASP A 672 -5.29 -21.54 -7.73
CA ASP A 672 -6.36 -22.48 -7.40
C ASP A 672 -7.26 -22.84 -8.60
N THR A 673 -7.39 -21.98 -9.62
CA THR A 673 -8.24 -22.24 -10.80
C THR A 673 -7.57 -23.22 -11.76
N THR A 674 -6.25 -23.13 -11.92
CA THR A 674 -5.47 -23.98 -12.84
C THR A 674 -4.84 -25.19 -12.15
N PHE A 675 -4.85 -25.24 -10.81
CA PHE A 675 -4.24 -26.29 -9.99
C PHE A 675 -4.56 -27.72 -10.47
N THR A 676 -5.83 -28.02 -10.75
CA THR A 676 -6.26 -29.38 -11.13
C THR A 676 -5.66 -29.78 -12.48
N GLU A 677 -5.68 -28.86 -13.46
CA GLU A 677 -5.12 -29.09 -14.78
C GLU A 677 -3.59 -29.20 -14.74
N MET A 678 -2.93 -28.27 -14.04
CA MET A 678 -1.48 -28.28 -13.86
C MET A 678 -1.01 -29.54 -13.14
N ARG A 679 -1.72 -29.97 -12.09
CA ARG A 679 -1.38 -31.19 -11.38
C ARG A 679 -1.52 -32.42 -12.28
N ALA A 680 -2.55 -32.47 -13.14
CA ALA A 680 -2.73 -33.56 -14.09
C ALA A 680 -1.63 -33.60 -15.17
N LYS A 681 -1.23 -32.44 -15.70
CA LYS A 681 -0.24 -32.33 -16.79
C LYS A 681 1.22 -32.39 -16.33
N LEU A 682 1.56 -31.75 -15.20
CA LEU A 682 2.92 -31.70 -14.66
C LEU A 682 3.23 -32.91 -13.76
N GLY A 683 2.19 -33.48 -13.14
CA GLY A 683 2.24 -34.79 -12.48
C GLY A 683 3.42 -34.99 -11.54
N ASP A 684 4.07 -36.14 -11.66
CA ASP A 684 5.21 -36.53 -10.82
C ASP A 684 6.54 -35.96 -11.28
N LYS A 685 6.59 -35.24 -12.41
CA LYS A 685 7.81 -34.60 -12.92
C LYS A 685 8.16 -33.31 -12.20
N PHE A 686 7.25 -32.78 -11.39
CA PHE A 686 7.42 -31.51 -10.67
C PHE A 686 7.12 -31.67 -9.17
N TYR A 687 7.93 -31.02 -8.34
CA TYR A 687 7.52 -30.62 -6.99
C TYR A 687 6.58 -29.43 -7.09
N TYR A 688 5.65 -29.29 -6.15
CA TYR A 688 4.87 -28.07 -6.05
C TYR A 688 4.79 -27.59 -4.61
N ARG A 689 4.73 -26.27 -4.44
CA ARG A 689 4.53 -25.61 -3.16
C ARG A 689 3.36 -24.64 -3.28
N LYS A 690 2.41 -24.77 -2.36
CA LYS A 690 1.32 -23.81 -2.19
C LYS A 690 1.84 -22.62 -1.37
N TYR A 691 1.48 -21.40 -1.76
CA TYR A 691 1.85 -20.18 -1.06
C TYR A 691 0.70 -19.17 -1.11
N LEU A 692 0.62 -18.28 -0.12
CA LEU A 692 -0.37 -17.21 -0.12
C LEU A 692 0.08 -16.14 -1.11
N HIS A 693 -0.68 -15.95 -2.19
CA HIS A 693 -0.28 -15.01 -3.25
C HIS A 693 -0.68 -13.58 -2.89
N ARG A 694 -1.96 -13.38 -2.54
CA ARG A 694 -2.51 -12.08 -2.12
C ARG A 694 -3.77 -12.26 -1.27
N GLY A 695 -4.06 -11.27 -0.42
CA GLY A 695 -5.41 -11.09 0.12
C GLY A 695 -6.17 -10.06 -0.71
N ALA A 696 -7.47 -10.31 -0.93
CA ALA A 696 -8.32 -9.44 -1.74
C ALA A 696 -9.50 -8.92 -0.91
N TRP A 697 -9.77 -7.63 -1.05
CA TRP A 697 -10.89 -7.01 -0.35
C TRP A 697 -12.27 -7.49 -0.81
N ILE A 698 -12.43 -7.78 -2.11
CA ILE A 698 -13.72 -7.89 -2.79
C ILE A 698 -13.59 -8.96 -3.90
N GLU A 699 -14.47 -9.97 -3.89
CA GLU A 699 -14.84 -10.69 -5.13
C GLU A 699 -15.59 -9.72 -6.02
N ASN A 700 -15.24 -9.65 -7.31
CA ASN A 700 -15.67 -8.66 -8.31
C ASN A 700 -17.20 -8.50 -8.54
N SER A 701 -18.09 -8.83 -7.60
CA SER A 701 -19.52 -9.03 -7.85
C SER A 701 -20.45 -8.65 -6.68
N MET A 702 -20.19 -7.59 -5.91
CA MET A 702 -21.23 -7.08 -5.01
C MET A 702 -22.04 -5.98 -5.71
N ASP A 703 -23.03 -6.35 -6.51
CA ASP A 703 -24.10 -5.41 -6.89
C ASP A 703 -24.84 -4.95 -5.61
N VAL A 704 -25.37 -3.72 -5.57
CA VAL A 704 -26.21 -3.22 -4.44
C VAL A 704 -27.34 -4.20 -4.15
N ASN A 705 -27.82 -4.84 -5.21
CA ASN A 705 -28.93 -5.80 -5.18
C ASN A 705 -28.53 -7.14 -4.52
N ASP A 706 -27.23 -7.46 -4.45
CA ASP A 706 -26.71 -8.67 -3.80
C ASP A 706 -26.32 -8.44 -2.33
N LEU A 707 -26.45 -7.20 -1.84
CA LEU A 707 -26.21 -6.90 -0.43
C LEU A 707 -27.37 -7.42 0.44
N PRO A 708 -27.10 -8.11 1.57
CA PRO A 708 -28.15 -8.74 2.39
C PRO A 708 -29.23 -7.80 2.96
N GLY A 709 -28.97 -6.48 2.96
CA GLY A 709 -29.91 -5.46 3.42
C GLY A 709 -30.56 -4.63 2.31
N GLY A 710 -30.31 -4.94 1.02
CA GLY A 710 -30.82 -4.15 -0.09
C GLY A 710 -30.40 -2.66 0.00
N LYS A 711 -31.36 -1.73 0.09
CA LYS A 711 -31.09 -0.28 0.25
C LYS A 711 -30.90 0.19 1.70
N ASP A 712 -31.09 -0.69 2.70
CA ASP A 712 -30.99 -0.31 4.11
C ASP A 712 -29.53 -0.18 4.57
N PHE A 713 -29.15 1.05 4.93
CA PHE A 713 -27.83 1.42 5.40
C PHE A 713 -27.37 0.59 6.62
N TRP A 714 -28.21 0.41 7.63
CA TRP A 714 -27.80 -0.27 8.86
C TRP A 714 -27.80 -1.78 8.69
N ALA A 715 -28.70 -2.32 7.88
CA ALA A 715 -28.69 -3.73 7.50
C ALA A 715 -27.43 -4.09 6.69
N ASN A 716 -27.00 -3.23 5.77
CA ASN A 716 -25.79 -3.43 4.99
C ASN A 716 -24.50 -3.23 5.79
N VAL A 717 -24.46 -2.24 6.69
CA VAL A 717 -23.33 -2.08 7.64
C VAL A 717 -23.22 -3.33 8.52
N LYS A 718 -24.35 -3.85 9.03
CA LYS A 718 -24.39 -5.07 9.84
C LYS A 718 -24.01 -6.32 9.04
N ALA A 719 -24.46 -6.44 7.78
CA ALA A 719 -24.13 -7.52 6.87
C ALA A 719 -22.65 -7.52 6.45
N TYR A 720 -22.10 -6.35 6.13
CA TYR A 720 -20.67 -6.17 5.88
C TYR A 720 -19.83 -6.53 7.11
N LEU A 721 -20.25 -6.11 8.30
CA LEU A 721 -19.65 -6.55 9.56
C LEU A 721 -19.90 -8.05 9.88
N ASN A 722 -20.80 -8.73 9.17
CA ASN A 722 -21.10 -10.15 9.37
C ASN A 722 -20.46 -11.08 8.32
N ASN A 723 -20.16 -10.59 7.11
CA ASN A 723 -19.50 -11.33 6.01
C ASN A 723 -17.98 -11.09 5.94
N THR A 724 -17.46 -10.26 6.82
CA THR A 724 -16.04 -10.06 7.06
C THR A 724 -15.54 -11.09 8.11
N PRO A 725 -14.25 -11.20 8.45
CA PRO A 725 -13.73 -12.06 9.55
C PRO A 725 -14.34 -11.85 10.97
N PHE A 726 -15.42 -11.07 11.06
CA PHE A 726 -16.08 -10.56 12.25
C PHE A 726 -17.38 -11.34 12.57
N LYS A 727 -17.75 -12.34 11.74
CA LYS A 727 -18.94 -13.19 11.92
C LYS A 727 -19.02 -13.79 13.33
N GLY A 728 -20.12 -13.52 14.03
CA GLY A 728 -20.46 -14.14 15.32
C GLY A 728 -19.75 -13.60 16.56
N LYS A 729 -18.92 -12.53 16.46
CA LYS A 729 -18.25 -11.93 17.61
C LYS A 729 -18.93 -10.62 18.06
N PRO A 730 -18.96 -10.28 19.37
CA PRO A 730 -19.55 -9.02 19.84
C PRO A 730 -18.81 -7.81 19.26
N PHE A 731 -19.54 -6.84 18.70
CA PHE A 731 -18.97 -5.62 18.08
C PHE A 731 -17.96 -4.90 18.99
N ARG A 732 -18.22 -4.87 20.30
CA ARG A 732 -17.30 -4.27 21.29
C ARG A 732 -15.96 -5.01 21.34
N LEU A 733 -15.97 -6.34 21.38
CA LEU A 733 -14.74 -7.16 21.38
C LEU A 733 -13.97 -6.99 20.07
N LEU A 734 -14.67 -6.93 18.94
CA LEU A 734 -14.07 -6.67 17.62
C LEU A 734 -13.46 -5.27 17.54
N PHE A 735 -14.16 -4.25 18.02
CA PHE A 735 -13.66 -2.88 18.08
C PHE A 735 -12.39 -2.78 18.93
N TRP A 736 -12.38 -3.34 20.14
CA TRP A 736 -11.19 -3.32 21.01
C TRP A 736 -10.04 -4.18 20.46
N ASN A 737 -10.33 -5.36 19.92
CA ASN A 737 -9.29 -6.25 19.40
C ASN A 737 -8.67 -5.74 18.10
N TYR A 738 -9.44 -5.02 17.28
CA TYR A 738 -8.95 -4.42 16.04
C TYR A 738 -8.25 -3.08 16.28
N PHE A 739 -8.89 -2.14 16.98
CA PHE A 739 -8.34 -0.79 17.14
C PHE A 739 -7.18 -0.74 18.14
N PHE A 740 -7.27 -1.47 19.26
CA PHE A 740 -6.24 -1.39 20.31
C PHE A 740 -5.24 -2.54 20.25
N HIS A 741 -5.72 -3.77 20.02
CA HIS A 741 -4.86 -4.96 20.05
C HIS A 741 -4.33 -5.35 18.67
N ARG A 742 -4.93 -4.82 17.59
CA ARG A 742 -4.56 -5.08 16.19
C ARG A 742 -4.36 -6.59 15.95
N GLN A 743 -5.25 -7.40 16.53
CA GLN A 743 -5.19 -8.85 16.43
C GLN A 743 -5.29 -9.26 14.97
N ARG A 744 -4.38 -10.15 14.55
CA ARG A 744 -4.42 -10.76 13.22
C ARG A 744 -5.70 -11.58 13.10
N TRP A 745 -6.48 -11.27 12.07
CA TRP A 745 -7.55 -12.14 11.63
C TRP A 745 -7.05 -12.86 10.38
N SER A 746 -7.54 -14.08 10.16
CA SER A 746 -7.24 -14.87 8.97
C SER A 746 -7.31 -14.01 7.71
N ASP A 747 -6.40 -14.26 6.77
CA ASP A 747 -6.28 -13.50 5.52
C ASP A 747 -7.66 -13.28 4.88
N ILE A 748 -7.94 -12.05 4.50
CA ILE A 748 -9.25 -11.68 3.96
C ILE A 748 -9.27 -12.08 2.49
N ASN A 749 -10.13 -13.06 2.17
CA ASN A 749 -10.26 -13.68 0.85
C ASN A 749 -8.88 -14.06 0.26
N PRO A 750 -8.19 -15.04 0.87
CA PRO A 750 -6.86 -15.42 0.44
C PRO A 750 -6.94 -16.02 -0.95
N LYS A 751 -6.14 -15.47 -1.88
CA LYS A 751 -5.87 -16.08 -3.17
C LYS A 751 -4.56 -16.82 -3.06
N TRP A 752 -4.61 -18.12 -3.32
CA TRP A 752 -3.44 -18.97 -3.24
C TRP A 752 -2.79 -19.15 -4.60
N GLY A 753 -1.46 -19.15 -4.58
CA GLY A 753 -0.64 -19.52 -5.72
C GLY A 753 0.05 -20.86 -5.49
N TYR A 754 0.53 -21.43 -6.58
CA TYR A 754 1.31 -22.65 -6.62
C TYR A 754 2.53 -22.41 -7.48
N VAL A 755 3.70 -22.77 -6.96
CA VAL A 755 4.92 -22.84 -7.75
C VAL A 755 5.23 -24.31 -8.00
N TYR A 756 5.52 -24.65 -9.26
CA TYR A 756 5.91 -25.97 -9.72
C TYR A 756 7.38 -25.93 -10.15
N ILE A 757 8.18 -26.86 -9.65
CA ILE A 757 9.63 -26.96 -9.91
C ILE A 757 9.94 -28.35 -10.44
N ARG A 758 10.61 -28.43 -11.59
CA ARG A 758 10.95 -29.69 -12.25
C ARG A 758 11.93 -30.53 -11.40
N LYS A 759 11.76 -31.86 -11.38
CA LYS A 759 12.54 -32.78 -10.52
C LYS A 759 13.89 -33.23 -11.09
N GLU A 760 14.13 -33.13 -12.41
CA GLU A 760 15.32 -33.70 -13.09
C GLU A 760 15.81 -32.82 -14.27
N PRO A 761 17.12 -32.83 -14.60
CA PRO A 761 18.20 -32.25 -13.82
C PRO A 761 18.70 -30.94 -14.46
N LEU A 762 19.10 -30.02 -13.59
CA LEU A 762 19.74 -28.77 -13.96
C LEU A 762 21.26 -29.00 -13.89
N PRO A 763 22.05 -28.65 -14.92
CA PRO A 763 23.49 -28.84 -14.87
C PRO A 763 24.07 -27.91 -13.80
N THR A 764 24.88 -28.45 -12.89
CA THR A 764 25.49 -27.80 -11.69
C THR A 764 24.69 -27.69 -10.40
N LEU A 765 23.42 -28.08 -10.39
CA LEU A 765 22.78 -28.49 -9.14
C LEU A 765 23.27 -29.89 -8.78
N GLU A 766 24.01 -30.04 -7.67
CA GLU A 766 23.77 -31.25 -6.87
C GLU A 766 22.28 -31.17 -6.51
N PRO A 767 21.41 -32.05 -7.04
CA PRO A 767 19.98 -31.94 -6.82
C PRO A 767 19.74 -31.82 -5.32
N LEU A 768 18.83 -30.94 -4.89
CA LEU A 768 18.09 -31.20 -3.65
C LEU A 768 17.66 -32.65 -3.78
N GLN A 769 18.30 -33.53 -3.00
CA GLN A 769 18.07 -34.96 -3.17
C GLN A 769 16.56 -35.16 -3.13
N SER A 770 16.04 -35.73 -4.22
CA SER A 770 14.63 -36.04 -4.32
C SER A 770 14.20 -36.71 -3.02
N PRO A 771 13.01 -36.40 -2.47
CA PRO A 771 12.45 -37.19 -1.38
C PRO A 771 12.68 -38.66 -1.71
N PRO A 772 13.14 -39.47 -0.76
CA PRO A 772 13.44 -40.86 -1.04
C PRO A 772 12.34 -41.51 -1.87
N GLY A 773 12.71 -42.13 -2.99
CA GLY A 773 11.78 -42.77 -3.92
C GLY A 773 10.80 -43.67 -3.17
N SER A 774 9.53 -43.63 -3.58
CA SER A 774 8.36 -44.24 -2.90
C SER A 774 8.45 -44.22 -1.37
N MET A 775 7.88 -43.19 -0.73
CA MET A 775 7.67 -43.23 0.72
C MET A 775 6.78 -44.43 1.06
N ASP A 776 7.36 -45.39 1.77
CA ASP A 776 6.58 -46.52 2.30
C ASP A 776 5.43 -45.97 3.16
N PRO A 777 4.21 -46.54 3.04
CA PRO A 777 3.13 -46.20 3.96
C PRO A 777 3.61 -46.43 5.40
N PRO A 778 3.23 -45.55 6.34
CA PRO A 778 3.71 -45.65 7.71
C PRO A 778 3.35 -46.99 8.33
N ARG A 779 4.37 -47.70 8.82
CA ARG A 779 4.18 -48.90 9.62
C ARG A 779 3.83 -48.49 11.04
N ARG A 780 2.73 -49.01 11.58
CA ARG A 780 2.29 -48.69 12.93
C ARG A 780 3.16 -49.40 13.98
N LEU A 781 3.68 -48.65 14.95
CA LEU A 781 4.37 -49.17 16.13
C LEU A 781 3.50 -48.98 17.37
N ALA A 782 3.32 -50.04 18.16
CA ALA A 782 2.73 -49.93 19.48
C ALA A 782 3.83 -49.65 20.52
N PRO A 783 3.67 -48.65 21.41
CA PRO A 783 4.62 -48.44 22.49
C PRO A 783 4.61 -49.63 23.46
N GLU A 784 5.81 -50.15 23.77
CA GLU A 784 5.99 -51.19 24.79
C GLU A 784 5.60 -50.66 26.17
N VAL A 785 5.97 -49.41 26.43
CA VAL A 785 5.72 -48.70 27.68
C VAL A 785 5.39 -47.25 27.35
N ARG A 786 4.42 -46.67 28.07
CA ARG A 786 4.13 -45.23 28.10
C ARG A 786 4.13 -44.73 29.54
N LEU A 787 4.94 -43.72 29.83
CA LEU A 787 5.18 -43.18 31.17
C LEU A 787 4.76 -41.71 31.22
N GLN A 788 3.69 -41.39 31.95
CA GLN A 788 3.31 -39.98 32.25
C GLN A 788 4.08 -39.41 33.46
N SER A 789 4.68 -40.29 34.24
CA SER A 789 5.64 -40.01 35.30
C SER A 789 6.68 -41.13 35.33
N PRO A 790 7.88 -40.90 35.89
CA PRO A 790 8.84 -41.96 36.12
C PRO A 790 8.26 -43.11 36.93
N VAL A 791 8.73 -44.34 36.69
CA VAL A 791 8.28 -45.54 37.39
C VAL A 791 8.54 -45.38 38.89
N GLY A 792 7.47 -45.50 39.70
CA GLY A 792 7.54 -45.36 41.15
C GLY A 792 7.60 -43.91 41.66
N SER A 793 7.40 -42.90 40.81
CA SER A 793 7.37 -41.48 41.19
C SER A 793 6.03 -40.82 40.89
N ALA A 794 5.63 -39.86 41.75
CA ALA A 794 4.47 -39.00 41.54
C ALA A 794 4.77 -37.78 40.63
N GLU A 795 6.05 -37.55 40.30
CA GLU A 795 6.50 -36.41 39.49
C GLU A 795 6.08 -36.57 38.03
N ARG A 796 5.14 -35.76 37.56
CA ARG A 796 4.66 -35.81 36.16
C ARG A 796 5.57 -35.02 35.23
N PHE A 797 5.71 -35.52 33.99
CA PHE A 797 6.33 -34.75 32.92
C PHE A 797 5.41 -33.60 32.49
N ASN A 798 6.01 -32.51 32.03
CA ASN A 798 5.34 -31.35 31.47
C ASN A 798 6.13 -30.82 30.27
N LEU A 799 5.66 -31.16 29.08
CA LEU A 799 6.35 -30.95 27.80
C LEU A 799 7.77 -31.52 27.82
N PRO A 800 7.96 -32.84 27.96
CA PRO A 800 9.27 -33.45 27.80
C PRO A 800 9.77 -33.23 26.37
N ARG A 801 10.96 -32.66 26.20
CA ARG A 801 11.56 -32.32 24.89
C ARG A 801 12.78 -33.18 24.61
N GLY A 802 13.97 -32.58 24.56
CA GLY A 802 15.22 -33.26 24.29
C GLY A 802 15.50 -34.34 25.33
N MET A 803 16.04 -35.46 24.84
CA MET A 803 16.42 -36.60 25.66
C MET A 803 17.75 -37.14 25.20
N ARG A 804 18.55 -37.66 26.13
CA ARG A 804 19.82 -38.28 25.79
C ARG A 804 20.26 -39.29 26.84
N PHE A 805 20.83 -40.40 26.40
CA PHE A 805 21.51 -41.34 27.29
C PHE A 805 22.89 -40.83 27.67
N ASP A 806 23.23 -40.91 28.96
CA ASP A 806 24.60 -40.78 29.41
C ASP A 806 25.43 -42.05 29.09
N PRO A 807 26.77 -41.98 29.12
CA PRO A 807 27.64 -43.15 29.00
C PRO A 807 27.43 -44.28 30.03
N GLU A 808 26.68 -44.09 31.11
CA GLU A 808 26.30 -45.15 32.05
C GLU A 808 25.01 -45.87 31.64
N GLY A 809 24.25 -45.31 30.70
CA GLY A 809 22.97 -45.84 30.25
C GLY A 809 21.75 -45.24 30.96
N ASN A 810 21.90 -44.13 31.67
CA ASN A 810 20.78 -43.38 32.25
C ASN A 810 20.21 -42.39 31.22
N LEU A 811 18.89 -42.32 31.12
CA LEU A 811 18.19 -41.39 30.24
C LEU A 811 17.95 -40.06 30.94
N HIS A 812 18.55 -38.99 30.43
CA HIS A 812 18.26 -37.63 30.86
C HIS A 812 17.17 -37.02 29.97
N VAL A 813 16.15 -36.45 30.58
CA VAL A 813 14.96 -35.92 29.91
C VAL A 813 14.77 -34.47 30.30
N VAL A 814 14.78 -33.57 29.32
CA VAL A 814 14.52 -32.14 29.54
C VAL A 814 13.01 -31.93 29.72
N ASP A 815 12.59 -31.80 30.97
CA ASP A 815 11.21 -31.60 31.39
C ASP A 815 10.88 -30.10 31.35
N SER A 816 10.54 -29.64 30.15
CA SER A 816 10.80 -28.27 29.72
C SER A 816 9.93 -27.24 30.42
N LEU A 817 8.63 -27.53 30.60
CA LEU A 817 7.73 -26.62 31.30
C LEU A 817 7.80 -26.73 32.82
N ASN A 818 8.57 -27.70 33.35
CA ASN A 818 8.92 -27.77 34.76
C ASN A 818 10.32 -27.19 35.04
N GLY A 819 11.04 -26.68 34.03
CA GLY A 819 12.34 -26.04 34.21
C GLY A 819 13.40 -26.94 34.85
N ARG A 820 13.39 -28.24 34.53
CA ARG A 820 14.28 -29.24 35.14
C ARG A 820 14.70 -30.32 34.14
N VAL A 821 15.72 -31.09 34.50
CA VAL A 821 16.11 -32.32 33.82
C VAL A 821 15.88 -33.50 34.76
N MET A 822 15.17 -34.52 34.29
CA MET A 822 14.96 -35.77 35.02
C MET A 822 15.96 -36.83 34.55
N VAL A 823 16.56 -37.57 35.48
CA VAL A 823 17.47 -38.67 35.19
C VAL A 823 16.80 -39.99 35.52
N LEU A 824 16.64 -40.84 34.53
CA LEU A 824 15.93 -42.12 34.63
C LEU A 824 16.90 -43.28 34.36
N ASN A 825 16.72 -44.40 35.06
CA ASN A 825 17.44 -45.62 34.72
C ASN A 825 16.83 -46.30 33.45
N ALA A 826 17.42 -47.41 33.02
CA ALA A 826 16.96 -48.16 31.84
C ALA A 826 15.50 -48.70 31.94
N THR A 827 14.94 -48.80 33.14
CA THR A 827 13.54 -49.20 33.39
C THR A 827 12.57 -48.03 33.47
N GLY A 828 13.07 -46.78 33.39
CA GLY A 828 12.26 -45.56 33.50
C GLY A 828 12.00 -45.10 34.94
N SER A 829 12.66 -45.67 35.94
CA SER A 829 12.59 -45.23 37.34
C SER A 829 13.44 -43.98 37.56
N LEU A 830 12.93 -43.04 38.37
CA LEU A 830 13.63 -41.80 38.66
C LEU A 830 14.87 -42.05 39.55
N ILE A 831 16.04 -41.61 39.08
CA ILE A 831 17.28 -41.63 39.86
C ILE A 831 17.44 -40.30 40.61
N ARG A 832 17.35 -39.19 39.88
CA ARG A 832 17.51 -37.83 40.41
C ARG A 832 16.93 -36.79 39.46
N MET A 833 16.88 -35.54 39.92
CA MET A 833 16.52 -34.38 39.10
C MET A 833 17.50 -33.25 39.38
N TYR A 834 17.72 -32.39 38.39
CA TYR A 834 18.50 -31.16 38.56
C TYR A 834 17.91 -30.04 37.71
N GLY A 835 18.27 -28.80 38.05
CA GLY A 835 17.58 -27.62 37.55
C GLY A 835 16.30 -27.30 38.32
N SER A 836 15.93 -26.03 38.32
CA SER A 836 14.65 -25.54 38.84
C SER A 836 14.19 -24.31 38.05
N PRO A 837 12.89 -24.00 37.98
CA PRO A 837 12.41 -22.83 37.26
C PRO A 837 13.06 -21.52 37.73
N GLY A 838 13.57 -20.71 36.79
CA GLY A 838 14.08 -19.37 37.09
C GLY A 838 15.25 -18.95 36.20
N SER A 839 16.01 -17.96 36.67
CA SER A 839 17.12 -17.35 35.91
C SER A 839 18.44 -17.28 36.70
N GLY A 840 18.43 -17.67 37.99
CA GLY A 840 19.63 -17.76 38.81
C GLY A 840 20.58 -18.90 38.41
N PRO A 841 21.73 -19.05 39.08
CA PRO A 841 22.67 -20.15 38.87
C PRO A 841 21.97 -21.51 39.01
N GLY A 842 22.13 -22.37 38.01
CA GLY A 842 21.49 -23.69 37.96
C GLY A 842 19.97 -23.69 37.72
N GLN A 843 19.32 -22.52 37.60
CA GLN A 843 17.90 -22.43 37.27
C GLN A 843 17.68 -22.39 35.75
N LEU A 844 16.53 -22.86 35.27
CA LEU A 844 16.18 -22.93 33.85
C LEU A 844 14.87 -22.17 33.61
N ARG A 845 14.83 -21.28 32.63
CA ARG A 845 13.66 -20.40 32.43
C ARG A 845 12.58 -21.11 31.64
N VAL A 846 11.34 -20.92 32.11
CA VAL A 846 10.12 -21.33 31.43
C VAL A 846 9.35 -20.08 31.04
N ASP A 847 8.92 -20.00 29.77
CA ASP A 847 8.11 -18.90 29.27
C ASP A 847 7.07 -19.41 28.26
N GLY A 848 5.79 -19.34 28.64
CA GLY A 848 4.68 -19.84 27.85
C GLY A 848 4.80 -21.33 27.51
N ALA A 849 4.86 -21.65 26.21
CA ALA A 849 4.96 -23.03 25.70
C ALA A 849 6.41 -23.48 25.45
N PHE A 850 7.40 -22.77 26.00
CA PHE A 850 8.82 -22.90 25.67
C PHE A 850 9.69 -22.86 26.94
N GLY A 851 10.79 -23.61 26.93
CA GLY A 851 11.70 -23.74 28.07
C GLY A 851 13.07 -24.26 27.63
N PRO A 852 13.86 -24.86 28.54
CA PRO A 852 15.06 -25.58 28.14
C PRO A 852 14.69 -26.68 27.13
N SER A 853 15.57 -26.95 26.17
CA SER A 853 15.18 -27.68 24.95
C SER A 853 16.01 -28.93 24.68
N SER A 854 17.32 -28.90 24.96
CA SER A 854 18.26 -30.01 24.71
C SER A 854 19.25 -30.21 25.85
N VAL A 855 19.81 -31.43 25.95
CA VAL A 855 20.86 -31.82 26.88
C VAL A 855 21.96 -32.63 26.18
N ALA A 856 23.23 -32.37 26.49
CA ALA A 856 24.41 -33.10 26.02
C ALA A 856 25.41 -33.37 27.14
N PHE A 857 26.39 -34.25 26.92
CA PHE A 857 27.36 -34.66 27.95
C PHE A 857 28.79 -34.65 27.43
N ASP A 858 29.74 -34.24 28.28
CA ASP A 858 31.15 -34.50 28.04
C ASP A 858 31.61 -35.85 28.61
N ASN A 859 32.88 -36.20 28.37
CA ASN A 859 33.48 -37.45 28.84
C ASN A 859 33.56 -37.57 30.38
N GLN A 860 33.37 -36.47 31.11
CA GLN A 860 33.34 -36.44 32.58
C GLN A 860 31.91 -36.56 33.12
N LEU A 861 30.92 -36.71 32.24
CA LEU A 861 29.49 -36.77 32.54
C LEU A 861 28.93 -35.46 33.09
N ASN A 862 29.57 -34.33 32.75
CA ASN A 862 28.95 -33.03 32.99
C ASN A 862 27.86 -32.82 31.94
N ALA A 863 26.69 -32.34 32.38
CA ALA A 863 25.54 -32.10 31.52
C ALA A 863 25.50 -30.65 31.05
N TYR A 864 25.31 -30.42 29.75
CA TYR A 864 25.13 -29.11 29.14
C TYR A 864 23.67 -28.98 28.71
N VAL A 865 22.98 -27.96 29.20
CA VAL A 865 21.55 -27.74 28.93
C VAL A 865 21.37 -26.42 28.19
N ALA A 866 20.65 -26.46 27.06
CA ALA A 866 20.26 -25.27 26.32
C ALA A 866 19.07 -24.59 27.00
N ASP A 867 19.32 -23.46 27.67
CA ASP A 867 18.34 -22.68 28.42
C ASP A 867 17.81 -21.52 27.54
N THR A 868 16.92 -21.91 26.63
CA THR A 868 16.47 -21.11 25.47
C THR A 868 16.12 -19.66 25.82
N TRP A 869 15.38 -19.43 26.91
CA TRP A 869 14.87 -18.10 27.28
C TRP A 869 15.72 -17.30 28.25
N ASN A 870 16.74 -17.92 28.85
CA ASN A 870 17.82 -17.19 29.48
C ASN A 870 18.97 -16.92 28.50
N HIS A 871 18.83 -17.34 27.23
CA HIS A 871 19.82 -17.10 26.18
C HIS A 871 21.22 -17.62 26.54
N ARG A 872 21.28 -18.83 27.11
CA ARG A 872 22.51 -19.40 27.67
C ARG A 872 22.58 -20.91 27.57
N ILE A 873 23.80 -21.44 27.70
CA ILE A 873 24.07 -22.84 28.03
C ILE A 873 24.40 -22.92 29.53
N VAL A 874 23.84 -23.91 30.20
CA VAL A 874 24.08 -24.19 31.63
C VAL A 874 24.78 -25.53 31.77
N LYS A 875 25.94 -25.54 32.44
CA LYS A 875 26.74 -26.74 32.71
C LYS A 875 26.50 -27.23 34.15
N PHE A 876 26.17 -28.50 34.30
CA PHE A 876 26.02 -29.20 35.57
C PHE A 876 27.05 -30.32 35.68
N ASP A 877 27.48 -30.65 36.89
CA ASP A 877 28.32 -31.82 37.14
C ASP A 877 27.51 -33.14 37.04
N ARG A 878 28.19 -34.27 37.18
CA ARG A 878 27.57 -35.61 37.18
C ARG A 878 26.47 -35.77 38.24
N ASN A 879 26.55 -35.04 39.35
CA ASN A 879 25.59 -35.06 40.45
C ASN A 879 24.43 -34.06 40.25
N GLY A 880 24.44 -33.28 39.16
CA GLY A 880 23.44 -32.27 38.87
C GLY A 880 23.66 -30.94 39.61
N GLN A 881 24.85 -30.70 40.15
CA GLN A 881 25.22 -29.41 40.73
C GLN A 881 25.63 -28.43 39.64
N TYR A 882 25.21 -27.18 39.76
CA TYR A 882 25.60 -26.14 38.82
C TYR A 882 27.11 -25.90 38.88
N LEU A 883 27.76 -25.88 37.71
CA LEU A 883 29.17 -25.55 37.56
C LEU A 883 29.34 -24.12 37.03
N LEU A 884 28.83 -23.87 35.82
CA LEU A 884 28.97 -22.59 35.13
C LEU A 884 27.86 -22.40 34.09
N SER A 885 27.75 -21.19 33.56
CA SER A 885 26.91 -20.88 32.41
C SER A 885 27.54 -19.79 31.57
N TRP A 886 27.26 -19.80 30.27
CA TRP A 886 27.70 -18.78 29.32
C TRP A 886 26.61 -18.52 28.29
N GLY A 887 26.66 -17.35 27.66
CA GLY A 887 25.48 -16.74 27.05
C GLY A 887 24.94 -15.64 27.96
N SER A 888 24.75 -14.42 27.44
CA SER A 888 24.09 -13.36 28.19
C SER A 888 23.17 -12.51 27.32
N GLY A 889 21.91 -12.38 27.73
CA GLY A 889 21.13 -11.15 27.54
C GLY A 889 19.83 -11.30 26.77
N GLY A 890 18.73 -11.00 27.46
CA GLY A 890 17.68 -10.19 26.85
C GLY A 890 18.24 -8.80 26.46
N GLU A 891 17.74 -8.29 25.34
CA GLU A 891 17.96 -7.01 24.64
C GLU A 891 19.15 -6.10 25.00
N GLY A 892 20.00 -5.83 23.99
CA GLY A 892 20.89 -4.67 23.92
C GLY A 892 22.38 -5.00 24.00
N THR A 893 23.13 -4.68 22.92
CA THR A 893 24.58 -4.87 22.67
C THR A 893 25.06 -6.30 22.43
N ARG A 894 25.49 -6.62 21.19
CA ARG A 894 26.07 -7.92 20.78
C ARG A 894 27.50 -8.01 21.33
N THR A 895 27.77 -8.96 22.23
CA THR A 895 29.14 -9.42 22.54
C THR A 895 29.37 -10.77 21.84
N THR A 896 30.62 -11.24 21.76
CA THR A 896 30.99 -12.48 21.05
C THR A 896 30.38 -13.76 21.62
N THR A 897 29.64 -13.69 22.72
CA THR A 897 29.08 -14.82 23.48
C THR A 897 27.59 -14.67 23.78
N LYS A 898 26.81 -13.95 22.97
CA LYS A 898 25.35 -13.79 23.17
C LYS A 898 24.55 -14.68 22.21
N PHE A 899 23.63 -15.46 22.75
CA PHE A 899 22.67 -16.23 21.95
C PHE A 899 21.34 -15.48 21.77
N PHE A 900 20.69 -15.61 20.61
CA PHE A 900 19.33 -15.11 20.40
C PHE A 900 18.27 -16.14 20.79
N GLY A 901 18.57 -17.44 20.66
CA GLY A 901 17.67 -18.50 21.09
C GLY A 901 18.33 -19.87 20.93
N PRO A 902 19.21 -20.28 21.87
CA PRO A 902 19.91 -21.55 21.76
C PRO A 902 18.91 -22.70 22.02
N ARG A 903 18.76 -23.61 21.05
CA ARG A 903 17.83 -24.76 21.18
C ARG A 903 18.49 -26.12 21.08
N GLY A 904 19.56 -26.22 20.29
CA GLY A 904 20.38 -27.44 20.19
C GLY A 904 21.66 -27.30 20.98
N VAL A 905 22.07 -28.37 21.66
CA VAL A 905 23.41 -28.48 22.25
C VAL A 905 23.90 -29.91 22.05
N GLU A 906 25.17 -30.04 21.69
CA GLU A 906 25.85 -31.33 21.48
C GLU A 906 27.34 -31.19 21.85
N VAL A 907 27.94 -32.24 22.40
CA VAL A 907 29.39 -32.29 22.64
C VAL A 907 30.04 -33.16 21.56
N GLY A 908 30.99 -32.60 20.83
CA GLY A 908 31.69 -33.26 19.74
C GLY A 908 32.75 -34.25 20.21
N PRO A 909 33.23 -35.14 19.32
CA PRO A 909 34.33 -36.07 19.63
C PRO A 909 35.64 -35.37 20.00
N ASP A 910 35.81 -34.12 19.59
CA ASP A 910 36.92 -33.23 19.94
C ASP A 910 36.79 -32.62 21.34
N GLY A 911 35.69 -32.90 22.05
CA GLY A 911 35.40 -32.39 23.39
C GLY A 911 34.77 -31.01 23.40
N LYS A 912 34.52 -30.38 22.24
CA LYS A 912 33.92 -29.04 22.14
C LYS A 912 32.39 -29.09 22.22
N VAL A 913 31.79 -27.97 22.61
CA VAL A 913 30.34 -27.82 22.76
C VAL A 913 29.78 -27.05 21.56
N TYR A 914 28.96 -27.72 20.76
CA TYR A 914 28.28 -27.18 19.58
C TYR A 914 26.86 -26.77 19.97
N VAL A 915 26.49 -25.54 19.67
CA VAL A 915 25.21 -24.93 20.06
C VAL A 915 24.50 -24.43 18.81
N ALA A 916 23.26 -24.87 18.58
CA ALA A 916 22.42 -24.29 17.54
C ALA A 916 21.73 -23.05 18.10
N ASP A 917 22.21 -21.87 17.68
CA ASP A 917 21.49 -20.61 17.93
C ASP A 917 20.43 -20.43 16.84
N THR A 918 19.25 -20.97 17.12
CA THR A 918 18.12 -20.98 16.19
C THR A 918 17.74 -19.56 15.75
N GLY A 919 17.93 -18.57 16.61
CA GLY A 919 17.57 -17.18 16.34
C GLY A 919 18.45 -16.50 15.29
N ASP A 920 19.77 -16.67 15.43
CA ASP A 920 20.76 -16.12 14.52
C ASP A 920 21.01 -17.02 13.30
N CYS A 921 20.48 -18.25 13.32
CA CYS A 921 20.63 -19.27 12.26
C CYS A 921 22.08 -19.72 12.08
N GLU A 922 22.79 -19.91 13.18
CA GLU A 922 24.20 -20.30 13.22
C GLU A 922 24.42 -21.48 14.19
N ILE A 923 25.53 -22.20 13.99
CA ILE A 923 26.09 -23.14 14.96
C ILE A 923 27.32 -22.49 15.59
N GLU A 924 27.25 -22.24 16.88
CA GLU A 924 28.36 -21.72 17.67
C GLU A 924 29.10 -22.84 18.39
N VAL A 925 30.43 -22.78 18.39
CA VAL A 925 31.30 -23.83 18.95
C VAL A 925 32.12 -23.23 20.10
N PHE A 926 32.11 -23.91 21.25
CA PHE A 926 32.76 -23.48 22.49
C PHE A 926 33.69 -24.55 23.04
N GLU A 927 34.71 -24.11 23.76
CA GLU A 927 35.45 -24.94 24.69
C GLU A 927 34.58 -25.26 25.93
N GLN A 928 34.95 -26.30 26.69
CA GLN A 928 34.14 -26.79 27.83
C GLN A 928 34.04 -25.81 29.02
N ASP A 929 34.86 -24.76 29.03
CA ASP A 929 34.84 -23.67 30.00
C ASP A 929 33.91 -22.51 29.59
N GLY A 930 33.29 -22.59 28.40
CA GLY A 930 32.40 -21.57 27.85
C GLY A 930 33.10 -20.54 26.96
N THR A 931 34.40 -20.70 26.68
CA THR A 931 35.14 -19.84 25.74
C THR A 931 34.73 -20.16 24.31
N LYS A 932 34.34 -19.15 23.52
CA LYS A 932 33.97 -19.36 22.11
C LYS A 932 35.20 -19.74 21.29
N ALA A 933 35.11 -20.87 20.59
CA ALA A 933 36.18 -21.40 19.74
C ALA A 933 35.97 -21.00 18.27
N SER A 934 34.76 -21.20 17.73
CA SER A 934 34.44 -20.91 16.33
C SER A 934 32.93 -20.78 16.12
N GLN A 935 32.50 -20.48 14.90
CA GLN A 935 31.10 -20.54 14.47
C GLN A 935 31.03 -20.83 12.97
N PHE A 936 29.91 -21.39 12.53
CA PHE A 936 29.58 -21.56 11.11
C PHE A 936 28.06 -21.58 10.93
N GLY A 937 27.60 -21.44 9.69
CA GLY A 937 26.19 -21.17 9.42
C GLY A 937 25.92 -19.67 9.28
N SER A 938 24.91 -19.36 8.50
CA SER A 938 24.30 -18.04 8.38
C SER A 938 22.89 -18.21 7.84
N ARG A 939 22.00 -17.26 8.13
CA ARG A 939 20.62 -17.34 7.65
C ARG A 939 20.55 -17.51 6.12
N GLY A 940 19.92 -18.58 5.67
CA GLY A 940 19.71 -18.84 4.25
C GLY A 940 19.44 -20.31 3.95
N MET A 941 19.58 -20.68 2.69
CA MET A 941 19.21 -22.01 2.16
C MET A 941 20.32 -22.68 1.36
N ARG A 942 21.42 -21.97 1.07
CA ARG A 942 22.56 -22.56 0.37
C ARG A 942 23.25 -23.61 1.24
N ARG A 943 24.15 -24.38 0.64
CA ARG A 943 25.04 -25.28 1.36
C ARG A 943 25.91 -24.46 2.32
N GLY A 944 25.92 -24.85 3.59
CA GLY A 944 26.56 -24.11 4.67
C GLY A 944 25.68 -23.04 5.34
N GLU A 945 24.58 -22.62 4.72
CA GLU A 945 23.58 -21.73 5.32
C GLU A 945 22.49 -22.56 6.05
N LEU A 946 21.80 -21.93 7.00
CA LEU A 946 20.79 -22.57 7.87
C LEU A 946 19.58 -21.64 8.04
N ASP A 947 18.41 -22.21 8.32
CA ASP A 947 17.20 -21.50 8.73
C ASP A 947 16.49 -22.29 9.84
N GLU A 948 16.34 -21.66 11.00
CA GLU A 948 15.92 -22.30 12.25
C GLU A 948 16.61 -23.67 12.53
N PRO A 949 17.95 -23.72 12.68
CA PRO A 949 18.63 -24.95 13.09
C PRO A 949 18.24 -25.35 14.51
N VAL A 950 17.93 -26.62 14.76
CA VAL A 950 17.50 -27.10 16.08
C VAL A 950 18.24 -28.36 16.53
N GLY A 951 17.87 -29.54 16.03
CA GLY A 951 18.46 -30.81 16.43
C GLY A 951 19.92 -30.94 15.97
N LEU A 952 20.80 -31.36 16.87
CA LEU A 952 22.22 -31.59 16.62
C LEU A 952 22.61 -32.98 17.09
N LYS A 953 23.35 -33.73 16.26
CA LYS A 953 23.93 -35.01 16.65
C LYS A 953 25.17 -35.34 15.84
N PHE A 954 26.24 -35.76 16.50
CA PHE A 954 27.37 -36.37 15.80
C PHE A 954 27.06 -37.81 15.38
N GLY A 955 27.28 -38.10 14.10
CA GLY A 955 27.16 -39.44 13.54
C GLY A 955 28.37 -40.33 13.84
N PRO A 956 28.25 -41.65 13.61
CA PRO A 956 29.38 -42.58 13.72
C PRO A 956 30.55 -42.28 12.76
N ASP A 957 30.29 -41.49 11.73
CA ASP A 957 31.26 -40.98 10.76
C ASP A 957 32.06 -39.77 11.27
N GLY A 958 31.75 -39.27 12.47
CA GLY A 958 32.39 -38.10 13.08
C GLY A 958 31.89 -36.75 12.56
N ASN A 959 30.87 -36.73 11.71
CA ASN A 959 30.26 -35.50 11.21
C ASN A 959 29.08 -35.05 12.09
N LEU A 960 28.81 -33.75 12.11
CA LEU A 960 27.66 -33.15 12.79
C LEU A 960 26.46 -33.10 11.85
N TYR A 961 25.37 -33.74 12.23
CA TYR A 961 24.10 -33.70 11.53
C TYR A 961 23.21 -32.63 12.18
N VAL A 962 22.76 -31.67 11.37
CA VAL A 962 21.98 -30.50 11.80
C VAL A 962 20.58 -30.59 11.20
N CYS A 963 19.54 -30.59 12.05
CA CYS A 963 18.16 -30.41 11.63
C CYS A 963 17.91 -28.93 11.29
N ASP A 964 17.99 -28.62 10.01
CA ASP A 964 17.78 -27.30 9.40
C ASP A 964 16.27 -27.13 9.10
N THR A 965 15.53 -26.82 10.16
CA THR A 965 14.07 -27.06 10.23
C THR A 965 13.28 -26.13 9.31
N GLY A 966 13.68 -24.84 9.23
CA GLY A 966 13.07 -23.85 8.33
C GLY A 966 13.25 -24.23 6.86
N ASN A 967 14.35 -24.94 6.56
CA ASN A 967 14.66 -25.45 5.22
C ASN A 967 14.17 -26.88 4.97
N GLN A 968 13.45 -27.48 5.93
CA GLN A 968 12.92 -28.83 5.86
C GLN A 968 13.96 -29.89 5.47
N ARG A 969 15.20 -29.78 5.95
CA ARG A 969 16.30 -30.67 5.57
C ARG A 969 17.20 -31.03 6.75
N VAL A 970 17.90 -32.15 6.63
CA VAL A 970 19.11 -32.37 7.44
C VAL A 970 20.30 -31.93 6.62
N GLN A 971 21.23 -31.21 7.24
CA GLN A 971 22.49 -30.83 6.64
C GLN A 971 23.65 -31.35 7.51
N VAL A 972 24.61 -32.01 6.87
CA VAL A 972 25.74 -32.68 7.51
C VAL A 972 26.98 -31.81 7.36
N PHE A 973 27.69 -31.57 8.45
CA PHE A 973 28.88 -30.72 8.53
C PHE A 973 30.05 -31.50 9.11
N THR A 974 31.28 -31.18 8.69
CA THR A 974 32.45 -31.58 9.47
C THR A 974 32.51 -30.82 10.80
N PRO A 975 33.28 -31.29 11.80
CA PRO A 975 33.51 -30.53 13.03
C PRO A 975 34.04 -29.10 12.81
N GLN A 976 34.71 -28.85 11.68
CA GLN A 976 35.22 -27.54 11.27
C GLN A 976 34.16 -26.64 10.58
N GLY A 977 32.92 -27.10 10.46
CA GLY A 977 31.83 -26.31 9.86
C GLY A 977 31.74 -26.38 8.33
N VAL A 978 32.40 -27.36 7.69
CA VAL A 978 32.30 -27.54 6.24
C VAL A 978 31.12 -28.45 5.91
N ALA A 979 30.12 -27.93 5.20
CA ALA A 979 28.95 -28.71 4.78
C ALA A 979 29.34 -29.82 3.78
N ARG A 980 28.91 -31.05 4.04
CA ARG A 980 29.25 -32.28 3.29
C ARG A 980 28.09 -32.85 2.48
N ASN A 981 26.92 -32.97 3.09
CA ASN A 981 25.74 -33.61 2.49
C ASN A 981 24.46 -32.94 3.02
N SER A 982 23.35 -33.07 2.31
CA SER A 982 22.03 -32.70 2.80
C SER A 982 20.92 -33.43 2.08
N TRP A 983 19.82 -33.71 2.78
CA TRP A 983 18.61 -34.28 2.18
C TRP A 983 17.35 -33.68 2.80
N LEU A 984 16.28 -33.63 2.01
CA LEU A 984 14.98 -33.14 2.45
C LEU A 984 14.32 -34.10 3.44
N VAL A 985 13.56 -33.54 4.36
CA VAL A 985 12.73 -34.26 5.33
C VAL A 985 11.27 -33.83 5.17
N PRO A 986 10.54 -34.40 4.20
CA PRO A 986 9.15 -34.04 3.96
C PRO A 986 8.27 -34.28 5.19
N GLY A 987 7.53 -33.26 5.61
CA GLY A 987 6.60 -33.35 6.75
C GLY A 987 7.06 -32.61 8.02
N TRP A 988 8.20 -31.93 7.98
CA TRP A 988 8.46 -30.80 8.88
C TRP A 988 7.67 -29.57 8.43
N ASP A 989 6.86 -29.01 9.32
CA ASP A 989 6.02 -27.84 9.04
C ASP A 989 6.79 -26.57 9.40
N THR A 990 6.90 -25.61 8.47
CA THR A 990 7.70 -24.36 8.61
C THR A 990 6.98 -23.20 9.29
N ASP A 991 5.65 -23.30 9.45
CA ASP A 991 4.82 -22.12 9.72
C ASP A 991 4.47 -21.96 11.22
N LYS A 992 5.05 -22.77 12.11
CA LYS A 992 4.64 -22.84 13.53
C LYS A 992 5.82 -22.92 14.49
N VAL A 993 5.96 -21.86 15.29
CA VAL A 993 6.92 -21.76 16.41
C VAL A 993 6.70 -22.89 17.43
N GLY A 994 7.79 -23.54 17.87
CA GLY A 994 7.76 -24.62 18.87
C GLY A 994 7.77 -26.03 18.31
N MET A 995 8.36 -26.21 17.13
CA MET A 995 8.84 -27.49 16.62
C MET A 995 10.34 -27.60 16.94
N GLU A 996 10.74 -28.65 17.65
CA GLU A 996 12.14 -29.00 17.85
C GLU A 996 12.36 -30.44 17.37
N PRO A 997 12.54 -30.64 16.06
CA PRO A 997 12.84 -31.97 15.54
C PRO A 997 14.15 -32.46 16.16
N SER A 998 14.11 -33.72 16.58
CA SER A 998 15.22 -34.41 17.24
C SER A 998 15.78 -35.46 16.30
N ILE A 999 17.08 -35.68 16.42
CA ILE A 999 17.87 -36.58 15.60
C ILE A 999 18.69 -37.50 16.50
N ASP A 1000 18.72 -38.79 16.19
CA ASP A 1000 19.61 -39.76 16.81
C ASP A 1000 19.95 -40.89 15.82
N PHE A 1001 20.85 -41.79 16.20
CA PHE A 1001 21.31 -42.88 15.32
C PHE A 1001 20.91 -44.25 15.85
N LEU A 1002 20.30 -45.06 14.98
CA LEU A 1002 20.07 -46.49 15.23
C LEU A 1002 21.36 -47.30 15.05
N PRO A 1003 21.43 -48.54 15.58
CA PRO A 1003 22.48 -49.48 15.24
C PRO A 1003 22.69 -49.59 13.73
N GLY A 1004 23.96 -49.65 13.30
CA GLY A 1004 24.32 -49.61 11.88
C GLY A 1004 24.36 -48.22 11.24
N GLY A 1005 24.18 -47.14 12.01
CA GLY A 1005 24.38 -45.75 11.55
C GLY A 1005 23.20 -45.12 10.83
N LYS A 1006 22.02 -45.75 10.84
CA LYS A 1006 20.80 -45.18 10.25
C LYS A 1006 20.35 -43.96 11.06
N VAL A 1007 19.89 -42.91 10.37
CA VAL A 1007 19.47 -41.64 10.97
C VAL A 1007 18.00 -41.72 11.34
N LEU A 1008 17.67 -41.50 12.61
CA LEU A 1008 16.31 -41.45 13.13
C LEU A 1008 15.91 -40.00 13.41
N LEU A 1009 14.77 -39.57 12.85
CA LEU A 1009 14.22 -38.23 13.00
C LEU A 1009 12.80 -38.25 13.57
N SER A 1010 12.47 -37.25 14.40
CA SER A 1010 11.09 -37.02 14.81
C SER A 1010 10.31 -36.15 13.81
N LEU A 1011 9.05 -36.53 13.55
CA LEU A 1011 8.10 -35.76 12.75
C LEU A 1011 6.82 -35.56 13.57
N SER A 1012 6.91 -34.66 14.57
CA SER A 1012 5.89 -34.50 15.61
C SER A 1012 4.47 -34.33 15.08
N ARG A 1013 4.26 -33.47 14.08
CA ARG A 1013 2.92 -33.19 13.52
C ARG A 1013 2.39 -34.28 12.60
N LYS A 1014 3.24 -35.21 12.17
CA LYS A 1014 2.85 -36.37 11.37
C LYS A 1014 2.62 -37.62 12.23
N ASN A 1015 2.66 -37.50 13.56
CA ASN A 1015 2.49 -38.61 14.50
C ASN A 1015 3.48 -39.77 14.24
N MET A 1016 4.69 -39.46 13.78
CA MET A 1016 5.64 -40.48 13.35
C MET A 1016 7.09 -40.12 13.62
N VAL A 1017 7.92 -41.15 13.59
CA VAL A 1017 9.37 -41.03 13.42
C VAL A 1017 9.76 -41.60 12.06
N ARG A 1018 10.87 -41.13 11.52
CA ARG A 1018 11.37 -41.56 10.21
C ARG A 1018 12.83 -41.99 10.29
N VAL A 1019 13.15 -43.07 9.60
CA VAL A 1019 14.50 -43.61 9.49
C VAL A 1019 15.04 -43.40 8.09
N TYR A 1020 16.25 -42.87 7.97
CA TYR A 1020 17.02 -42.71 6.73
C TYR A 1020 18.33 -43.51 6.80
N THR A 1021 18.94 -43.80 5.66
CA THR A 1021 20.35 -44.21 5.62
C THR A 1021 21.27 -43.04 6.02
N PRO A 1022 22.53 -43.29 6.43
CA PRO A 1022 23.48 -42.21 6.74
C PRO A 1022 23.67 -41.20 5.60
N GLN A 1023 23.44 -41.62 4.36
CA GLN A 1023 23.58 -40.82 3.13
C GLN A 1023 22.30 -40.02 2.77
N GLY A 1024 21.19 -40.23 3.48
CA GLY A 1024 19.90 -39.57 3.20
C GLY A 1024 18.96 -40.35 2.27
N GLU A 1025 19.30 -41.58 1.91
CA GLU A 1025 18.53 -42.43 0.99
C GLU A 1025 17.47 -43.26 1.74
N SER A 1026 16.43 -43.71 1.02
CA SER A 1026 15.33 -44.61 1.46
C SER A 1026 14.75 -44.34 2.87
N ALA A 1027 13.63 -43.61 2.93
CA ALA A 1027 12.93 -43.29 4.17
C ALA A 1027 11.90 -44.36 4.57
N ARG A 1028 11.94 -44.79 5.83
CA ARG A 1028 10.86 -45.60 6.45
C ARG A 1028 10.10 -44.82 7.50
N ASN A 1029 8.78 -44.84 7.37
CA ASN A 1029 7.87 -44.15 8.27
C ASN A 1029 7.34 -45.09 9.33
N PHE A 1030 7.41 -44.66 10.59
CA PHE A 1030 6.85 -45.39 11.72
C PHE A 1030 5.86 -44.50 12.46
N GLU A 1031 4.56 -44.77 12.28
CA GLU A 1031 3.50 -44.08 13.03
C GLU A 1031 3.39 -44.68 14.43
N ILE A 1032 3.31 -43.84 15.46
CA ILE A 1032 3.13 -44.29 16.83
C ILE A 1032 1.63 -44.50 17.10
N GLY A 1033 1.22 -45.76 17.31
CA GLY A 1033 -0.17 -46.17 17.44
C GLY A 1033 -0.81 -45.93 18.82
N GLY A 1034 -2.15 -46.02 18.86
CA GLY A 1034 -2.96 -46.08 20.08
C GLY A 1034 -3.73 -44.80 20.44
N GLN A 1035 -3.16 -43.60 20.23
CA GLN A 1035 -3.76 -42.27 20.47
C GLN A 1035 -3.04 -41.21 19.61
N LYS A 1036 -3.55 -39.96 19.55
CA LYS A 1036 -2.85 -38.84 18.89
C LYS A 1036 -1.52 -38.54 19.61
N SER A 1037 -0.40 -38.87 19.00
CA SER A 1037 0.95 -38.58 19.50
C SER A 1037 1.64 -37.50 18.65
N GLU A 1038 2.46 -36.69 19.30
CA GLU A 1038 3.34 -35.70 18.71
C GLU A 1038 4.78 -35.94 19.24
N PRO A 1039 5.51 -36.95 18.70
CA PRO A 1039 6.85 -37.29 19.17
C PRO A 1039 7.83 -36.14 18.94
N MET A 1040 8.52 -35.67 19.98
CA MET A 1040 9.46 -34.55 19.93
C MET A 1040 10.91 -35.00 19.99
N GLY A 1041 11.35 -35.51 21.14
CA GLY A 1041 12.70 -36.03 21.36
C GLY A 1041 12.81 -37.50 20.96
N VAL A 1042 13.94 -37.87 20.37
CA VAL A 1042 14.34 -39.26 20.13
C VAL A 1042 15.63 -39.55 20.89
N ALA A 1043 15.70 -40.71 21.54
CA ALA A 1043 16.93 -41.20 22.17
C ALA A 1043 17.03 -42.71 21.99
N VAL A 1044 18.11 -43.18 21.36
CA VAL A 1044 18.38 -44.59 21.11
C VAL A 1044 19.24 -45.16 22.24
N ALA A 1045 18.73 -46.19 22.91
CA ALA A 1045 19.45 -46.90 23.95
C ALA A 1045 20.48 -47.89 23.35
N ARG A 1046 21.45 -48.34 24.15
CA ARG A 1046 22.47 -49.31 23.73
C ARG A 1046 21.91 -50.66 23.26
N ASP A 1047 20.71 -51.03 23.73
CA ASP A 1047 19.98 -52.23 23.32
C ASP A 1047 19.23 -52.05 21.98
N GLY A 1048 19.38 -50.89 21.32
CA GLY A 1048 18.69 -50.54 20.07
C GLY A 1048 17.25 -50.06 20.25
N LYS A 1049 16.71 -50.07 21.49
CA LYS A 1049 15.36 -49.58 21.75
C LYS A 1049 15.31 -48.06 21.73
N VAL A 1050 14.21 -47.51 21.22
CA VAL A 1050 14.05 -46.08 21.04
C VAL A 1050 13.10 -45.52 22.09
N TRP A 1051 13.56 -44.47 22.77
CA TRP A 1051 12.75 -43.65 23.65
C TRP A 1051 12.29 -42.41 22.91
N LEU A 1052 11.00 -42.09 23.04
CA LEU A 1052 10.34 -40.95 22.44
C LEU A 1052 9.68 -40.10 23.53
N SER A 1053 9.87 -38.78 23.48
CA SER A 1053 9.07 -37.86 24.28
C SER A 1053 7.86 -37.39 23.48
N ASP A 1054 6.70 -37.29 24.12
CA ASP A 1054 5.43 -37.02 23.45
C ASP A 1054 4.80 -35.73 23.97
N ARG A 1055 4.66 -34.75 23.07
CA ARG A 1055 4.10 -33.43 23.41
C ARG A 1055 2.62 -33.48 23.73
N SER A 1056 1.84 -34.26 22.99
CA SER A 1056 0.38 -34.23 23.11
C SER A 1056 -0.11 -34.84 24.41
N THR A 1057 0.65 -35.79 24.97
CA THR A 1057 0.27 -36.54 26.17
C THR A 1057 1.16 -36.27 27.38
N ASN A 1058 2.20 -35.43 27.25
CA ASN A 1058 3.22 -35.20 28.27
C ASN A 1058 3.76 -36.52 28.83
N SER A 1059 4.23 -37.40 27.94
CA SER A 1059 4.71 -38.73 28.34
C SER A 1059 5.99 -39.12 27.62
N LEU A 1060 6.65 -40.14 28.15
CA LEU A 1060 7.73 -40.87 27.47
C LEU A 1060 7.18 -42.19 26.95
N MET A 1061 7.67 -42.62 25.79
CA MET A 1061 7.30 -43.89 25.16
C MET A 1061 8.56 -44.67 24.84
N LYS A 1062 8.52 -45.99 25.05
CA LYS A 1062 9.56 -46.91 24.59
C LYS A 1062 9.01 -47.72 23.42
N VAL A 1063 9.71 -47.69 22.28
CA VAL A 1063 9.31 -48.38 21.05
C VAL A 1063 10.47 -49.20 20.49
N ALA A 1064 10.15 -50.34 19.89
CA ALA A 1064 11.09 -51.13 19.10
C ALA A 1064 10.94 -50.76 17.62
N ILE A 1065 11.99 -50.18 17.03
CA ILE A 1065 12.02 -49.90 15.59
C ILE A 1065 12.68 -51.11 14.91
N PRO A 1066 11.98 -51.80 13.98
CA PRO A 1066 12.55 -52.93 13.24
C PRO A 1066 13.77 -52.49 12.42
N GLU A 1067 14.85 -53.28 12.49
CA GLU A 1067 16.07 -53.02 11.70
C GLU A 1067 15.87 -53.28 10.20
N ASN A 1068 14.91 -54.16 9.84
CA ASN A 1068 14.65 -54.67 8.49
C ASN A 1068 13.29 -54.31 7.90
#